data_AF-A0A9E7CTI2-F1
#
_entry.id   AF-A0A9E7CTI2-F1
#
_cell.length_a   1.000
_cell.length_b   1.000
_cell.length_c   1.000
_cell.angle_alpha   90.00
_cell.angle_beta   90.00
_cell.angle_gamma   90.00
#
_symmetry.space_group_name_H-M   'P 1'
#
loop_
_entity.id
_entity.type
_entity.pdbx_description
1 polymer ?
#
loop_
_entity_poly.entity_id
_entity_poly.type
_entity_poly.pdbx_seq_one_letter_code
_entity_poly.pdbx_strand_id
1 'polypeptide(L)'
;MSGLRMKKLLLAGMCLALLLAPGCAGRNARTDGNPPVSSLPTGERLGIPFPDSFALDRDASAVELLARSGDDIAASLGSRNLTTDAGQGTASFTPLDASTPAAERCSWAIYSLSPGQSALPQLSLDWQAAPADGSLYIGFANWSAGRWYWQRPENGGMASVPGLIDCTESISGQLLVAIVVQDQPSAVLREVRLQSIGSDYLPDGPHPRLWLTPERLSGLTDAMNSNTPEWQLFNIRAQQYQTELYWAGLNHTIPYPLLMYKLTGDEQYAQRAFQLLDDAPLEWEISCCPYHCQIHHIALGYDWLYDHPNMTPARKAAYIAKLETFSDMLWEDALFSDGVGNSQDTDRVCMAGATLATIGCALWGDSERAPEIFERGWRMFTKGAGDPPDSGVWREYTDAASVRHWVQGWGQGPWPSGWFYCTGTDFYGLKDWAETLRTACGYDVNELEPGFDTLWDSQIRAFIYSMSPDGDHAYSGSDWQDGDLLSGQAYIHTALASWADEAEQNGDGESAAWARHLQRNLPGYHTDPFREFFFSASGNLAEADPFDANLPLVAKYGPVDMLSFRTGWGSTDSWGVFSGQGSVPCDHMQPDSGHFSLQRNGQFLTREAPGYKSFECGAQTYNTLSIENDTEQGHMKTTGMDAPASLLRWRCSDSPLLAYAMLQADDNYDDNPDSWDPTLRVNSYRRHFVWVGDYLVVLDRLRTADSGWCLYRLRSETEPQLIGDTINQTSADGSQRLLHRTLEPAGCQISVVDEKQLLAEYYQYEVPDYQRLWQTQVSPPESDSVDILSVIRMGDSSLTDFDANLQHISDAANAGVVQGPLCAVFAREEMLRSGCSYTVDAPQAGMLHLVGDLEPGSYSVTVNGQPAGVYACNSSDNTILFSTDDESAVSVVITKQ
;
A
#
# COMPACT_ATOMS: atom_id res chain seq x y z
N MET A 1 17.73 -53.52 -13.45
CA MET A 1 19.01 -53.04 -13.98
C MET A 1 18.72 -51.88 -14.91
N SER A 2 19.39 -50.75 -14.66
CA SER A 2 19.61 -49.56 -15.52
C SER A 2 18.43 -48.92 -16.25
N GLY A 3 18.10 -47.68 -15.87
CA GLY A 3 17.72 -46.65 -16.83
C GLY A 3 16.62 -45.69 -16.38
N LEU A 4 16.90 -44.78 -15.43
CA LEU A 4 16.18 -43.51 -15.32
C LEU A 4 16.92 -42.55 -14.35
N ARG A 5 17.97 -41.88 -14.85
CA ARG A 5 18.59 -40.70 -14.22
C ARG A 5 19.20 -39.81 -15.31
N MET A 6 18.40 -38.92 -15.88
CA MET A 6 18.91 -37.72 -16.57
C MET A 6 17.73 -36.76 -16.87
N LYS A 7 17.30 -35.99 -15.86
CA LYS A 7 16.50 -34.76 -16.04
C LYS A 7 16.78 -33.70 -14.95
N LYS A 8 17.87 -33.80 -14.18
CA LYS A 8 18.26 -32.82 -13.14
C LYS A 8 19.38 -31.85 -13.56
N LEU A 9 19.80 -31.84 -14.81
CA LEU A 9 20.98 -31.07 -15.27
C LEU A 9 20.67 -29.87 -16.19
N LEU A 10 19.40 -29.55 -16.43
CA LEU A 10 19.02 -28.40 -17.25
C LEU A 10 18.53 -27.17 -16.45
N LEU A 11 18.15 -27.31 -15.16
CA LEU A 11 17.75 -26.16 -14.35
C LEU A 11 18.94 -25.39 -13.73
N ALA A 12 20.08 -26.04 -13.49
CA ALA A 12 21.26 -25.38 -12.92
C ALA A 12 22.06 -24.55 -13.95
N GLY A 13 21.71 -24.61 -15.25
CA GLY A 13 22.44 -23.97 -16.33
C GLY A 13 22.05 -22.51 -16.60
N MET A 14 20.89 -22.03 -16.14
CA MET A 14 20.45 -20.66 -16.37
C MET A 14 20.95 -19.66 -15.32
N CYS A 15 21.22 -20.09 -14.07
CA CYS A 15 21.71 -19.18 -13.03
C CYS A 15 23.23 -18.88 -13.10
N LEU A 16 24.01 -19.67 -13.86
CA LEU A 16 25.48 -19.50 -13.91
C LEU A 16 25.96 -18.46 -14.96
N ALA A 17 25.04 -17.87 -15.73
CA ALA A 17 25.37 -16.82 -16.70
C ALA A 17 25.52 -15.41 -16.07
N LEU A 18 25.24 -15.27 -14.77
CA LEU A 18 25.27 -14.00 -14.03
C LEU A 18 26.65 -13.64 -13.43
N LEU A 19 27.69 -14.46 -13.59
CA LEU A 19 28.93 -14.34 -12.80
C LEU A 19 30.21 -13.95 -13.54
N LEU A 20 30.15 -13.53 -14.82
CA LEU A 20 31.38 -13.14 -15.55
C LEU A 20 31.20 -11.90 -16.44
N ALA A 21 31.29 -10.71 -15.83
CA ALA A 21 31.72 -9.49 -16.52
C ALA A 21 32.68 -8.69 -15.61
N PRO A 22 33.96 -8.46 -16.00
CA PRO A 22 34.91 -7.66 -15.24
C PRO A 22 35.06 -6.22 -15.77
N GLY A 23 35.13 -5.25 -14.86
CA GLY A 23 35.69 -3.89 -15.09
C GLY A 23 34.70 -2.87 -15.70
N CYS A 24 34.64 -1.60 -15.30
CA CYS A 24 35.76 -0.72 -14.97
C CYS A 24 35.35 0.38 -13.98
N ALA A 25 36.11 0.50 -12.90
CA ALA A 25 36.18 1.70 -12.07
C ALA A 25 36.92 2.82 -12.82
N GLY A 26 36.25 3.95 -13.05
CA GLY A 26 36.84 5.18 -13.59
C GLY A 26 36.64 6.35 -12.63
N ARG A 27 37.69 6.68 -11.86
CA ARG A 27 37.78 7.90 -11.04
C ARG A 27 37.60 9.14 -11.90
N ASN A 28 36.68 10.04 -11.52
CA ASN A 28 36.78 11.46 -11.88
C ASN A 28 36.75 12.30 -10.60
N ALA A 29 37.88 12.92 -10.31
CA ALA A 29 37.98 14.01 -9.34
C ALA A 29 37.25 15.23 -9.90
N ARG A 30 36.16 15.65 -9.26
CA ARG A 30 35.58 16.99 -9.47
C ARG A 30 36.28 17.96 -8.52
N THR A 31 36.84 19.01 -9.11
CA THR A 31 37.41 20.16 -8.42
C THR A 31 36.30 21.06 -7.90
N ASP A 32 36.47 21.48 -6.65
CA ASP A 32 35.59 22.35 -5.89
C ASP A 32 35.32 23.69 -6.59
N GLY A 33 34.04 24.07 -6.61
CA GLY A 33 33.58 25.36 -7.12
C GLY A 33 32.12 25.61 -6.74
N ASN A 34 31.80 25.55 -5.44
CA ASN A 34 30.47 25.92 -4.95
C ASN A 34 30.27 27.45 -5.09
N PRO A 35 29.27 27.93 -5.84
CA PRO A 35 28.74 29.27 -5.65
C PRO A 35 27.97 29.33 -4.32
N PRO A 36 27.79 30.53 -3.72
CA PRO A 36 27.13 30.67 -2.43
C PRO A 36 25.65 30.29 -2.57
N VAL A 37 25.23 29.31 -1.76
CA VAL A 37 23.83 28.93 -1.57
C VAL A 37 23.07 30.16 -1.05
N SER A 38 22.18 30.69 -1.90
CA SER A 38 21.21 31.71 -1.53
C SER A 38 20.04 31.07 -0.79
N SER A 39 19.88 31.43 0.48
CA SER A 39 18.65 31.44 1.29
C SER A 39 17.65 30.28 1.10
N LEU A 40 17.77 29.28 1.98
CA LEU A 40 16.64 28.41 2.35
C LEU A 40 15.46 29.25 2.87
N PRO A 41 14.20 28.77 2.75
CA PRO A 41 13.09 29.33 3.48
C PRO A 41 13.40 29.17 4.97
N THR A 42 13.61 30.29 5.65
CA THR A 42 13.61 30.30 7.10
C THR A 42 12.24 29.77 7.52
N GLY A 43 12.18 28.55 8.07
CA GLY A 43 11.04 28.10 8.84
C GLY A 43 10.66 29.25 9.77
N GLU A 44 9.37 29.60 9.80
CA GLU A 44 8.87 30.72 10.61
C GLU A 44 9.51 30.61 11.99
N ARG A 45 10.47 31.50 12.26
CA ARG A 45 10.96 31.68 13.62
C ARG A 45 9.75 32.21 14.36
N LEU A 46 9.04 31.34 15.05
CA LEU A 46 8.10 31.73 16.08
C LEU A 46 8.84 32.76 16.92
N GLY A 47 8.46 34.03 16.79
CA GLY A 47 9.05 35.16 17.49
C GLY A 47 8.68 35.14 18.98
N ILE A 48 8.60 33.95 19.56
CA ILE A 48 8.37 33.69 20.96
C ILE A 48 9.69 34.06 21.66
N PRO A 49 9.69 35.07 22.54
CA PRO A 49 10.87 35.41 23.32
C PRO A 49 11.14 34.26 24.30
N PHE A 50 11.95 33.30 23.89
CA PHE A 50 12.58 32.37 24.82
C PHE A 50 13.74 33.10 25.51
N PRO A 51 14.03 32.81 26.79
CA PRO A 51 15.19 33.39 27.45
C PRO A 51 16.46 32.98 26.70
N ASP A 52 17.27 33.97 26.29
CA ASP A 52 18.51 33.79 25.51
C ASP A 52 19.58 32.94 26.23
N SER A 53 19.35 32.54 27.49
CA SER A 53 20.18 31.60 28.22
C SER A 53 19.42 30.98 29.40
N PHE A 54 19.59 29.67 29.60
CA PHE A 54 19.16 28.96 30.81
C PHE A 54 20.39 28.68 31.69
N ALA A 55 20.34 29.10 32.94
CA ALA A 55 21.22 28.54 33.97
C ALA A 55 20.50 27.33 34.57
N LEU A 56 20.85 26.12 34.13
CA LEU A 56 20.37 24.89 34.76
C LEU A 56 21.01 24.77 36.14
N ASP A 57 20.17 24.67 37.17
CA ASP A 57 20.61 24.28 38.50
C ASP A 57 20.93 22.78 38.47
N ARG A 58 22.23 22.44 38.49
CA ARG A 58 22.76 21.09 38.20
C ARG A 58 22.53 20.07 39.33
N ASP A 59 21.89 20.46 40.42
CA ASP A 59 21.82 19.67 41.67
C ASP A 59 20.47 18.97 41.94
N ALA A 60 19.57 18.87 40.95
CA ALA A 60 18.35 18.07 41.09
C ALA A 60 18.68 16.57 40.96
N SER A 61 18.89 15.90 42.10
CA SER A 61 19.13 14.46 42.19
C SER A 61 18.02 13.65 41.49
N ALA A 62 18.45 12.74 40.61
CA ALA A 62 17.63 11.87 39.77
C ALA A 62 16.50 11.15 40.52
N VAL A 63 15.26 11.38 40.07
CA VAL A 63 14.11 10.52 40.34
C VAL A 63 13.65 10.00 38.99
N GLU A 64 13.64 8.68 38.81
CA GLU A 64 13.04 8.01 37.65
C GLU A 64 11.54 8.29 37.64
N LEU A 65 11.11 9.25 36.82
CA LEU A 65 9.70 9.54 36.61
C LEU A 65 9.43 9.62 35.11
N LEU A 66 8.72 8.60 34.62
CA LEU A 66 8.24 8.47 33.24
C LEU A 66 7.02 9.38 32.95
N ALA A 67 6.47 10.01 33.98
CA ALA A 67 5.29 10.88 33.90
C ALA A 67 5.37 12.08 34.87
N ARG A 68 4.72 13.19 34.49
CA ARG A 68 4.55 14.41 35.31
C ARG A 68 3.06 14.78 35.36
N SER A 69 2.52 14.93 36.56
CA SER A 69 1.15 15.40 36.79
C SER A 69 1.05 16.92 36.58
N GLY A 70 -0.16 17.45 36.45
CA GLY A 70 -0.43 18.89 36.40
C GLY A 70 0.18 19.70 37.55
N ASP A 71 0.32 19.09 38.73
CA ASP A 71 0.88 19.74 39.92
C ASP A 71 2.40 19.92 39.83
N ASP A 72 3.08 19.03 39.10
CA ASP A 72 4.52 19.13 38.83
C ASP A 72 4.86 20.26 37.83
N ILE A 73 3.86 20.79 37.12
CA ILE A 73 4.03 21.77 36.03
C ILE A 73 4.30 23.18 36.57
N ALA A 74 3.79 23.53 37.76
CA ALA A 74 4.03 24.85 38.37
C ALA A 74 5.48 25.04 38.88
N ALA A 75 6.23 23.95 39.08
CA ALA A 75 7.58 23.96 39.65
C ALA A 75 8.70 23.85 38.59
N SER A 76 8.36 23.87 37.30
CA SER A 76 9.30 23.55 36.24
C SER A 76 10.19 24.74 35.81
N LEU A 77 11.18 24.48 34.93
CA LEU A 77 12.28 25.38 34.53
C LEU A 77 11.84 26.73 33.90
N GLY A 78 10.53 26.96 33.78
CA GLY A 78 9.88 28.20 33.38
C GLY A 78 8.44 27.92 32.96
N SER A 79 7.52 28.83 33.29
CA SER A 79 6.15 28.82 32.77
C SER A 79 5.63 30.25 32.56
N ARG A 80 4.70 30.42 31.60
CA ARG A 80 3.98 31.68 31.37
C ARG A 80 2.50 31.39 31.20
N ASN A 81 1.66 32.16 31.90
CA ASN A 81 0.20 32.09 31.82
C ASN A 81 -0.39 30.70 32.14
N LEU A 82 0.16 30.05 33.16
CA LEU A 82 -0.25 28.72 33.64
C LEU A 82 -0.82 28.80 35.05
N THR A 83 -1.94 28.13 35.32
CA THR A 83 -2.47 27.89 36.67
C THR A 83 -2.60 26.39 36.94
N THR A 84 -2.17 25.92 38.12
CA THR A 84 -2.32 24.50 38.51
C THR A 84 -3.45 24.32 39.51
N ASP A 85 -4.18 23.20 39.42
CA ASP A 85 -5.17 22.78 40.41
C ASP A 85 -4.67 21.56 41.19
N ALA A 86 -4.04 21.84 42.34
CA ALA A 86 -3.49 20.85 43.26
C ALA A 86 -4.50 19.81 43.78
N GLY A 87 -5.81 20.05 43.63
CA GLY A 87 -6.83 19.08 43.99
C GLY A 87 -7.16 18.07 42.88
N GLN A 88 -6.76 18.36 41.64
CA GLN A 88 -7.08 17.57 40.46
C GLN A 88 -5.85 17.10 39.68
N GLY A 89 -4.65 17.56 40.02
CA GLY A 89 -3.42 17.19 39.32
C GLY A 89 -3.40 17.71 37.88
N THR A 90 -3.95 18.90 37.62
CA THR A 90 -4.07 19.48 36.26
C THR A 90 -3.41 20.85 36.14
N ALA A 91 -2.96 21.19 34.93
CA ALA A 91 -2.46 22.52 34.60
C ALA A 91 -3.27 23.17 33.47
N SER A 92 -3.75 24.37 33.74
CA SER A 92 -4.56 25.18 32.83
C SER A 92 -3.69 26.24 32.15
N PHE A 93 -3.56 26.13 30.84
CA PHE A 93 -2.92 27.09 29.94
C PHE A 93 -3.94 28.15 29.56
N THR A 94 -3.74 29.40 29.97
CA THR A 94 -4.68 30.52 29.73
C THR A 94 -3.98 31.67 29.03
N PRO A 95 -3.81 31.62 27.69
CA PRO A 95 -3.17 32.68 26.92
C PRO A 95 -3.76 34.06 27.24
N LEU A 96 -2.92 35.10 27.15
CA LEU A 96 -3.37 36.47 27.34
C LEU A 96 -4.47 36.82 26.33
N ASP A 97 -5.36 37.72 26.73
CA ASP A 97 -6.55 38.05 25.95
C ASP A 97 -6.23 38.62 24.56
N ALA A 98 -7.28 38.72 23.72
CA ALA A 98 -7.17 39.23 22.35
C ALA A 98 -6.63 40.67 22.24
N SER A 99 -6.54 41.43 23.35
CA SER A 99 -5.95 42.77 23.36
C SER A 99 -4.42 42.76 23.40
N THR A 100 -3.82 41.59 23.64
CA THR A 100 -2.38 41.37 23.66
C THR A 100 -1.84 41.11 22.23
N PRO A 101 -0.65 41.64 21.86
CA PRO A 101 -0.03 41.33 20.56
C PRO A 101 0.08 39.82 20.33
N ALA A 102 -0.13 39.35 19.08
CA ALA A 102 -0.14 37.92 18.75
C ALA A 102 1.11 37.17 19.22
N ALA A 103 2.29 37.80 19.15
CA ALA A 103 3.56 37.25 19.62
C ALA A 103 3.60 36.97 21.14
N GLU A 104 2.65 37.52 21.90
CA GLU A 104 2.52 37.35 23.35
C GLU A 104 1.27 36.55 23.76
N ARG A 105 0.45 36.11 22.79
CA ARG A 105 -0.76 35.28 22.99
C ARG A 105 -0.44 33.79 23.09
N CYS A 106 0.57 33.44 23.88
CA CYS A 106 0.91 32.06 24.17
C CYS A 106 0.94 31.79 25.68
N SER A 107 0.67 30.53 26.02
CA SER A 107 0.98 29.94 27.32
C SER A 107 1.96 28.80 27.10
N TRP A 108 2.92 28.64 28.00
CA TRP A 108 3.90 27.58 27.85
C TRP A 108 4.42 27.06 29.18
N ALA A 109 4.93 25.83 29.14
CA ALA A 109 5.64 25.17 30.22
C ALA A 109 6.78 24.34 29.64
N ILE A 110 7.92 24.28 30.33
CA ILE A 110 9.01 23.36 30.00
C ILE A 110 9.03 22.22 31.03
N TYR A 111 9.24 20.99 30.59
CA TYR A 111 9.30 19.78 31.38
C TYR A 111 10.71 19.20 31.29
N SER A 112 11.16 18.60 32.39
CA SER A 112 12.29 17.68 32.39
C SER A 112 11.74 16.28 32.66
N LEU A 113 11.93 15.40 31.68
CA LEU A 113 11.45 14.03 31.69
C LEU A 113 12.67 13.09 31.69
N SER A 114 12.58 12.01 32.45
CA SER A 114 13.55 10.93 32.33
C SER A 114 12.98 9.91 31.34
N PRO A 115 13.62 9.67 30.19
CA PRO A 115 13.13 8.72 29.19
C PRO A 115 13.20 7.25 29.65
N GLY A 116 13.74 6.97 30.84
CA GLY A 116 14.05 5.62 31.29
C GLY A 116 15.12 4.97 30.43
N GLN A 117 15.18 3.64 30.41
CA GLN A 117 16.05 2.89 29.49
C GLN A 117 15.46 2.75 28.07
N SER A 118 14.28 3.31 27.80
CA SER A 118 13.67 3.24 26.47
C SER A 118 14.40 4.18 25.51
N ALA A 119 14.75 3.68 24.33
CA ALA A 119 15.59 4.40 23.38
C ALA A 119 14.84 5.41 22.48
N LEU A 120 13.49 5.38 22.40
CA LEU A 120 12.71 6.38 21.65
C LEU A 120 11.27 6.57 22.20
N PRO A 121 11.10 7.21 23.37
CA PRO A 121 9.76 7.50 23.86
C PRO A 121 8.99 8.44 22.92
N GLN A 122 7.71 8.14 22.67
CA GLN A 122 6.72 9.11 22.21
C GLN A 122 6.26 9.96 23.39
N LEU A 123 6.21 11.27 23.23
CA LEU A 123 5.59 12.14 24.21
C LEU A 123 4.07 12.13 24.00
N SER A 124 3.33 11.64 24.99
CA SER A 124 1.87 11.71 25.04
C SER A 124 1.43 12.79 26.03
N LEU A 125 0.43 13.57 25.63
CA LEU A 125 -0.21 14.64 26.39
C LEU A 125 -1.66 14.24 26.70
N ASP A 126 -1.96 13.94 27.95
CA ASP A 126 -3.34 13.68 28.40
C ASP A 126 -4.02 15.01 28.72
N TRP A 127 -4.91 15.47 27.84
CA TRP A 127 -5.68 16.70 28.03
C TRP A 127 -7.03 16.42 28.67
N GLN A 128 -7.35 17.13 29.75
CA GLN A 128 -8.73 17.29 30.21
C GLN A 128 -9.55 18.17 29.24
N ALA A 129 -8.89 19.16 28.64
CA ALA A 129 -9.44 20.00 27.58
C ALA A 129 -8.31 20.36 26.60
N ALA A 130 -8.29 19.71 25.44
CA ALA A 130 -7.23 19.90 24.45
C ALA A 130 -7.28 21.30 23.81
N PRO A 131 -6.14 21.86 23.39
CA PRO A 131 -6.12 23.05 22.55
C PRO A 131 -6.75 22.75 21.17
N ALA A 132 -7.27 23.77 20.48
CA ALA A 132 -7.76 23.58 19.12
C ALA A 132 -6.61 23.21 18.16
N ASP A 133 -6.95 22.54 17.05
CA ASP A 133 -5.96 22.11 16.07
C ASP A 133 -5.09 23.27 15.59
N GLY A 134 -3.80 22.97 15.47
CA GLY A 134 -2.78 23.94 15.12
C GLY A 134 -2.41 24.94 16.23
N SER A 135 -3.07 24.92 17.38
CA SER A 135 -2.74 25.83 18.49
C SER A 135 -1.68 25.28 19.44
N LEU A 136 -1.19 24.05 19.21
CA LEU A 136 -0.22 23.36 20.04
C LEU A 136 1.13 23.21 19.34
N TYR A 137 2.20 23.56 20.04
CA TYR A 137 3.58 23.28 19.64
C TYR A 137 4.30 22.55 20.76
N ILE A 138 5.09 21.55 20.38
CA ILE A 138 5.93 20.76 21.28
C ILE A 138 7.38 20.93 20.85
N GLY A 139 8.22 21.44 21.75
CA GLY A 139 9.65 21.61 21.54
C GLY A 139 10.42 20.51 22.27
N PHE A 140 11.46 19.96 21.65
CA PHE A 140 12.45 19.10 22.30
C PHE A 140 13.81 19.78 22.28
N ALA A 141 14.50 19.87 23.42
CA ALA A 141 15.83 20.47 23.43
C ALA A 141 16.83 19.51 22.80
N ASN A 142 17.49 19.93 21.71
CA ASN A 142 18.67 19.27 21.18
C ASN A 142 19.91 19.87 21.83
N TRP A 143 20.58 19.06 22.65
CA TRP A 143 21.76 19.47 23.39
C TRP A 143 23.02 19.52 22.54
N SER A 144 23.16 18.64 21.55
CA SER A 144 24.34 18.58 20.68
C SER A 144 24.40 19.78 19.72
N ALA A 145 23.24 20.24 19.25
CA ALA A 145 23.09 21.39 18.35
C ALA A 145 22.77 22.70 19.06
N GLY A 146 22.49 22.67 20.38
CA GLY A 146 22.15 23.86 21.16
C GLY A 146 20.89 24.59 20.67
N ARG A 147 19.87 23.84 20.22
CA ARG A 147 18.62 24.37 19.65
C ARG A 147 17.40 23.57 20.10
N TRP A 148 16.20 24.08 19.84
CA TRP A 148 14.95 23.32 20.03
C TRP A 148 14.46 22.75 18.70
N TYR A 149 13.98 21.51 18.74
CA TYR A 149 13.21 20.88 17.68
C TYR A 149 11.72 21.06 17.95
N TRP A 150 11.05 21.85 17.13
CA TRP A 150 9.62 22.14 17.29
C TRP A 150 8.78 21.25 16.39
N GLN A 151 7.74 20.66 16.96
CA GLN A 151 6.72 19.88 16.28
C GLN A 151 5.35 20.50 16.54
N ARG A 152 4.45 20.34 15.57
CA ARG A 152 3.05 20.75 15.69
C ARG A 152 2.20 19.48 15.57
N PRO A 153 1.88 18.81 16.69
CA PRO A 153 1.16 17.55 16.63
C PRO A 153 -0.26 17.74 16.10
N GLU A 154 -0.68 16.85 15.21
CA GLU A 154 -2.07 16.72 14.81
C GLU A 154 -2.86 16.03 15.93
N ASN A 155 -4.10 16.44 16.19
CA ASN A 155 -4.97 15.86 17.21
C ASN A 155 -4.50 16.03 18.68
N GLY A 156 -3.64 17.01 18.94
CA GLY A 156 -3.38 17.53 20.30
C GLY A 156 -2.58 16.64 21.26
N GLY A 157 -2.30 15.37 20.95
CA GLY A 157 -1.94 14.40 22.00
C GLY A 157 -0.57 13.73 21.90
N MET A 158 0.08 13.66 20.74
CA MET A 158 1.29 12.83 20.59
C MET A 158 2.39 13.53 19.79
N ALA A 159 3.62 13.49 20.27
CA ALA A 159 4.81 13.96 19.57
C ALA A 159 5.96 12.98 19.69
N SER A 160 6.67 12.72 18.59
CA SER A 160 7.84 11.83 18.61
C SER A 160 9.07 12.59 19.09
N VAL A 161 9.81 12.06 20.05
CA VAL A 161 11.10 12.65 20.46
C VAL A 161 12.11 12.48 19.31
N PRO A 162 12.65 13.56 18.70
CA PRO A 162 13.61 13.46 17.61
C PRO A 162 14.98 13.03 18.14
N GLY A 163 15.49 11.87 17.73
CA GLY A 163 16.85 11.41 18.06
C GLY A 163 17.17 11.49 19.55
N LEU A 164 16.70 10.51 20.34
CA LEU A 164 16.77 10.57 21.81
C LEU A 164 18.18 10.92 22.33
N ILE A 165 19.23 10.36 21.73
CA ILE A 165 20.64 10.65 22.10
C ILE A 165 20.97 12.15 22.02
N ASP A 166 20.48 12.86 21.00
CA ASP A 166 20.70 14.30 20.84
C ASP A 166 19.83 15.14 21.77
N CYS A 167 18.66 14.61 22.17
CA CYS A 167 17.70 15.30 23.03
C CYS A 167 17.81 14.96 24.52
N THR A 168 18.63 13.98 24.89
CA THR A 168 18.99 13.67 26.27
C THR A 168 20.28 14.35 26.67
N GLU A 169 20.28 15.05 27.80
CA GLU A 169 21.50 15.67 28.31
C GLU A 169 22.49 14.57 28.72
N SER A 170 23.70 14.60 28.17
CA SER A 170 24.71 13.55 28.37
C SER A 170 25.14 13.31 29.82
N ILE A 171 24.88 14.27 30.72
CA ILE A 171 25.25 14.21 32.14
C ILE A 171 24.10 13.68 33.01
N SER A 172 22.87 14.12 32.75
CA SER A 172 21.70 13.84 33.61
C SER A 172 20.74 12.80 33.02
N GLY A 173 20.87 12.49 31.73
CA GLY A 173 19.95 11.63 30.98
C GLY A 173 18.56 12.24 30.79
N GLN A 174 18.38 13.53 31.05
CA GLN A 174 17.08 14.19 30.99
C GLN A 174 16.74 14.68 29.58
N LEU A 175 15.48 14.51 29.20
CA LEU A 175 14.85 15.11 28.04
C LEU A 175 14.13 16.39 28.45
N LEU A 176 14.42 17.52 27.80
CA LEU A 176 13.63 18.73 27.97
C LEU A 176 12.56 18.85 26.89
N VAL A 177 11.33 19.09 27.34
CA VAL A 177 10.16 19.25 26.48
C VAL A 177 9.53 20.61 26.75
N ALA A 178 9.27 21.41 25.74
CA ALA A 178 8.49 22.63 25.83
C ALA A 178 7.09 22.35 25.27
N ILE A 179 6.04 22.72 25.99
CA ILE A 179 4.67 22.71 25.48
C ILE A 179 4.22 24.15 25.37
N VAL A 180 3.78 24.56 24.18
CA VAL A 180 3.30 25.91 23.89
C VAL A 180 1.89 25.81 23.33
N VAL A 181 0.96 26.52 23.94
CA VAL A 181 -0.41 26.70 23.46
C VAL A 181 -0.60 28.15 23.04
N GLN A 182 -1.00 28.39 21.80
CA GLN A 182 -1.13 29.71 21.20
C GLN A 182 -2.59 30.03 20.82
N ASP A 183 -3.01 31.30 20.97
CA ASP A 183 -4.27 31.84 20.42
C ASP A 183 -5.57 31.10 20.84
N GLN A 184 -5.59 30.45 22.00
CA GLN A 184 -6.76 29.76 22.56
C GLN A 184 -7.18 30.32 23.93
N PRO A 185 -8.47 30.28 24.30
CA PRO A 185 -8.95 30.83 25.57
C PRO A 185 -8.58 29.97 26.78
N SER A 186 -8.46 28.64 26.63
CA SER A 186 -8.00 27.74 27.69
C SER A 186 -7.70 26.34 27.15
N ALA A 187 -6.61 25.72 27.60
CA ALA A 187 -6.36 24.28 27.47
C ALA A 187 -5.98 23.72 28.84
N VAL A 188 -6.42 22.50 29.18
CA VAL A 188 -6.17 21.88 30.50
C VAL A 188 -5.49 20.54 30.31
N LEU A 189 -4.23 20.47 30.71
CA LEU A 189 -3.40 19.27 30.64
C LEU A 189 -3.44 18.54 31.98
N ARG A 190 -3.74 17.25 31.96
CA ARG A 190 -3.65 16.35 33.13
C ARG A 190 -2.22 15.87 33.31
N GLU A 191 -1.60 15.44 32.23
CA GLU A 191 -0.35 14.69 32.33
C GLU A 191 0.51 14.77 31.08
N VAL A 192 1.83 14.74 31.28
CA VAL A 192 2.83 14.54 30.22
C VAL A 192 3.52 13.21 30.46
N ARG A 193 3.46 12.31 29.48
CA ARG A 193 4.04 10.97 29.55
C ARG A 193 5.02 10.74 28.41
N LEU A 194 6.10 10.02 28.70
CA LEU A 194 6.92 9.38 27.68
C LEU A 194 6.43 7.94 27.51
N GLN A 195 5.69 7.69 26.44
CA GLN A 195 5.26 6.38 25.99
C GLN A 195 6.38 5.71 25.19
N SER A 196 7.05 4.72 25.76
CA SER A 196 7.57 3.61 24.97
C SER A 196 6.37 2.78 24.43
N ILE A 197 6.59 1.66 23.72
CA ILE A 197 5.59 0.58 23.81
C ILE A 197 5.27 0.46 25.31
N GLY A 198 3.99 0.59 25.72
CA GLY A 198 3.66 0.74 27.13
C GLY A 198 4.42 -0.31 27.94
N SER A 199 4.91 -0.01 29.15
CA SER A 199 5.68 -1.00 29.92
C SER A 199 4.93 -2.34 30.10
N ASP A 200 3.61 -2.29 29.98
CA ASP A 200 2.67 -3.42 30.00
C ASP A 200 2.75 -4.30 28.74
N TYR A 201 3.40 -3.82 27.69
CA TYR A 201 3.56 -4.43 26.37
C TYR A 201 5.03 -4.67 26.01
N LEU A 202 5.90 -4.79 27.01
CA LEU A 202 7.25 -5.29 26.82
C LEU A 202 7.21 -6.83 26.82
N PRO A 203 8.15 -7.50 26.13
CA PRO A 203 8.16 -8.94 26.12
C PRO A 203 8.20 -9.52 27.53
N ASP A 204 7.26 -10.40 27.86
CA ASP A 204 7.17 -11.01 29.19
C ASP A 204 6.96 -12.54 29.08
N GLY A 205 6.75 -13.20 30.22
CA GLY A 205 6.49 -14.64 30.26
C GLY A 205 7.70 -15.58 30.07
N PRO A 206 7.49 -16.90 30.24
CA PRO A 206 8.49 -17.93 29.98
C PRO A 206 8.55 -18.33 28.50
N HIS A 207 9.65 -18.94 28.07
CA HIS A 207 9.76 -19.56 26.75
C HIS A 207 8.97 -20.88 26.66
N PRO A 208 8.45 -21.29 25.48
CA PRO A 208 8.32 -20.47 24.28
C PRO A 208 7.27 -19.37 24.50
N ARG A 209 7.61 -18.15 24.09
CA ARG A 209 6.70 -16.99 24.13
C ARG A 209 6.36 -16.47 22.74
N LEU A 210 7.12 -16.87 21.72
CA LEU A 210 6.90 -16.42 20.34
C LEU A 210 6.02 -17.39 19.58
N TRP A 211 4.87 -16.89 19.12
CA TRP A 211 3.91 -17.48 18.17
C TRP A 211 3.20 -18.77 18.63
N LEU A 212 3.90 -19.66 19.33
CA LEU A 212 3.39 -20.97 19.73
C LEU A 212 2.76 -20.92 21.12
N THR A 213 1.57 -20.34 21.20
CA THR A 213 0.75 -20.36 22.42
C THR A 213 0.25 -21.78 22.74
N PRO A 214 -0.15 -22.07 23.99
CA PRO A 214 -0.78 -23.34 24.33
C PRO A 214 -2.02 -23.65 23.48
N GLU A 215 -2.84 -22.65 23.21
CA GLU A 215 -4.04 -22.76 22.38
C GLU A 215 -3.67 -23.13 20.94
N ARG A 216 -2.66 -22.47 20.36
CA ARG A 216 -2.16 -22.77 19.01
C ARG A 216 -1.60 -24.19 18.93
N LEU A 217 -0.77 -24.60 19.89
CA LEU A 217 -0.21 -25.95 19.93
C LEU A 217 -1.31 -27.01 20.04
N SER A 218 -2.37 -26.75 20.80
CA SER A 218 -3.55 -27.62 20.87
C SER A 218 -4.23 -27.75 19.51
N GLY A 219 -4.53 -26.63 18.84
CA GLY A 219 -5.15 -26.63 17.51
C GLY A 219 -4.32 -27.38 16.46
N LEU A 220 -2.99 -27.17 16.46
CA LEU A 220 -2.07 -27.88 15.57
C LEU A 220 -2.02 -29.38 15.85
N THR A 221 -2.10 -29.77 17.13
CA THR A 221 -2.17 -31.18 17.55
C THR A 221 -3.48 -31.82 17.10
N ASP A 222 -4.60 -31.11 17.19
CA ASP A 222 -5.90 -31.57 16.72
C ASP A 222 -5.94 -31.72 15.19
N ALA A 223 -5.35 -30.78 14.45
CA ALA A 223 -5.19 -30.87 13.00
C ALA A 223 -4.28 -32.04 12.58
N MET A 224 -3.17 -32.25 13.28
CA MET A 224 -2.30 -33.44 13.11
C MET A 224 -3.08 -34.74 13.35
N ASN A 225 -3.81 -34.85 14.46
CA ASN A 225 -4.57 -36.04 14.81
C ASN A 225 -5.74 -36.31 13.84
N SER A 226 -6.34 -35.25 13.31
CA SER A 226 -7.40 -35.31 12.29
C SER A 226 -6.84 -35.51 10.88
N ASN A 227 -5.52 -35.46 10.72
CA ASN A 227 -4.81 -35.64 9.46
C ASN A 227 -5.30 -34.70 8.35
N THR A 228 -5.41 -33.41 8.65
CA THR A 228 -5.87 -32.38 7.69
C THR A 228 -4.96 -32.29 6.45
N PRO A 229 -5.45 -31.78 5.31
CA PRO A 229 -4.62 -31.59 4.12
C PRO A 229 -3.35 -30.75 4.37
N GLU A 230 -3.47 -29.68 5.15
CA GLU A 230 -2.37 -28.77 5.49
C GLU A 230 -1.31 -29.50 6.35
N TRP A 231 -1.75 -30.33 7.31
CA TRP A 231 -0.84 -31.20 8.06
C TRP A 231 -0.10 -32.18 7.15
N GLN A 232 -0.78 -32.79 6.18
CA GLN A 232 -0.14 -33.75 5.27
C GLN A 232 0.98 -33.09 4.46
N LEU A 233 0.74 -31.88 3.93
CA LEU A 233 1.74 -31.10 3.21
C LEU A 233 2.92 -30.74 4.11
N PHE A 234 2.65 -30.21 5.31
CA PHE A 234 3.67 -29.90 6.31
C PHE A 234 4.51 -31.13 6.67
N ASN A 235 3.87 -32.25 7.01
CA ASN A 235 4.54 -33.47 7.46
C ASN A 235 5.47 -34.05 6.38
N ILE A 236 5.04 -34.06 5.10
CA ILE A 236 5.88 -34.49 3.97
C ILE A 236 7.14 -33.62 3.89
N ARG A 237 7.01 -32.30 3.99
CA ARG A 237 8.15 -31.37 3.97
C ARG A 237 9.05 -31.51 5.20
N ALA A 238 8.47 -31.64 6.38
CA ALA A 238 9.23 -31.83 7.61
C ALA A 238 10.06 -33.13 7.59
N GLN A 239 9.51 -34.22 7.03
CA GLN A 239 10.26 -35.46 6.81
C GLN A 239 11.37 -35.28 5.77
N GLN A 240 11.11 -34.57 4.66
CA GLN A 240 12.13 -34.26 3.66
C GLN A 240 13.31 -33.47 4.27
N TYR A 241 13.01 -32.45 5.08
CA TYR A 241 14.00 -31.55 5.68
C TYR A 241 14.73 -32.13 6.91
N GLN A 242 14.41 -33.38 7.30
CA GLN A 242 15.30 -34.15 8.17
C GLN A 242 16.68 -34.38 7.56
N THR A 243 16.76 -34.47 6.23
CA THR A 243 18.02 -34.76 5.52
C THR A 243 18.37 -33.77 4.43
N GLU A 244 17.41 -32.96 3.98
CA GLU A 244 17.61 -31.97 2.92
C GLU A 244 17.55 -30.54 3.48
N LEU A 245 17.87 -29.57 2.63
CA LEU A 245 17.66 -28.15 2.88
C LEU A 245 16.58 -27.63 1.92
N TYR A 246 15.83 -26.64 2.38
CA TYR A 246 14.97 -25.82 1.54
C TYR A 246 15.81 -25.09 0.47
N TRP A 247 15.23 -24.88 -0.72
CA TRP A 247 15.97 -24.32 -1.84
C TRP A 247 16.39 -22.86 -1.61
N ALA A 248 15.57 -22.09 -0.89
CA ALA A 248 15.89 -20.73 -0.43
C ALA A 248 16.76 -20.70 0.85
N GLY A 249 17.42 -21.82 1.17
CA GLY A 249 18.44 -21.88 2.20
C GLY A 249 17.98 -22.39 3.56
N LEU A 250 18.91 -22.34 4.50
CA LEU A 250 18.80 -23.00 5.80
C LEU A 250 17.70 -22.37 6.67
N ASN A 251 17.56 -21.04 6.66
CA ASN A 251 16.61 -20.33 7.53
C ASN A 251 15.15 -20.73 7.24
N HIS A 252 14.81 -20.95 5.97
CA HIS A 252 13.52 -21.50 5.55
C HIS A 252 13.32 -22.96 5.95
N THR A 253 14.40 -23.70 6.24
CA THR A 253 14.35 -25.11 6.62
C THR A 253 14.08 -25.29 8.11
N ILE A 254 14.59 -24.40 8.96
CA ILE A 254 14.53 -24.44 10.43
C ILE A 254 13.12 -24.68 11.01
N PRO A 255 12.05 -23.99 10.59
CA PRO A 255 10.75 -24.09 11.28
C PRO A 255 10.11 -25.48 11.19
N TYR A 256 10.42 -26.25 10.15
CA TYR A 256 9.85 -27.59 9.93
C TYR A 256 10.22 -28.61 11.03
N PRO A 257 11.52 -28.90 11.28
CA PRO A 257 11.89 -29.79 12.36
C PRO A 257 11.59 -29.20 13.75
N LEU A 258 11.60 -27.87 13.91
CA LEU A 258 11.18 -27.23 15.16
C LEU A 258 9.73 -27.56 15.52
N LEU A 259 8.80 -27.28 14.60
CA LEU A 259 7.38 -27.50 14.84
C LEU A 259 7.06 -29.00 14.98
N MET A 260 7.69 -29.86 14.17
CA MET A 260 7.50 -31.30 14.29
C MET A 260 7.94 -31.83 15.65
N TYR A 261 9.07 -31.36 16.19
CA TYR A 261 9.48 -31.70 17.56
C TYR A 261 8.44 -31.23 18.59
N LYS A 262 7.93 -30.01 18.46
CA LYS A 262 6.92 -29.47 19.38
C LYS A 262 5.61 -30.27 19.39
N LEU A 263 5.21 -30.83 18.25
CA LEU A 263 3.99 -31.62 18.12
C LEU A 263 4.16 -33.08 18.59
N THR A 264 5.34 -33.66 18.37
CA THR A 264 5.54 -35.12 18.54
C THR A 264 6.41 -35.50 19.73
N GLY A 265 7.26 -34.58 20.21
CA GLY A 265 8.33 -34.85 21.16
C GLY A 265 9.47 -35.71 20.61
N ASP A 266 9.53 -35.94 19.28
CA ASP A 266 10.58 -36.76 18.67
C ASP A 266 11.93 -36.01 18.63
N GLU A 267 12.87 -36.50 19.45
CA GLU A 267 14.20 -35.94 19.64
C GLU A 267 15.02 -35.84 18.34
N GLN A 268 14.75 -36.65 17.32
CA GLN A 268 15.47 -36.54 16.03
C GLN A 268 15.21 -35.19 15.36
N TYR A 269 13.98 -34.68 15.46
CA TYR A 269 13.61 -33.38 14.94
C TYR A 269 14.27 -32.25 15.74
N ALA A 270 14.34 -32.35 17.07
CA ALA A 270 15.08 -31.39 17.89
C ALA A 270 16.57 -31.35 17.52
N GLN A 271 17.21 -32.52 17.37
CA GLN A 271 18.61 -32.63 16.96
C GLN A 271 18.86 -31.98 15.60
N ARG A 272 17.97 -32.23 14.63
CA ARG A 272 18.06 -31.60 13.31
C ARG A 272 17.89 -30.08 13.41
N ALA A 273 16.94 -29.58 14.19
CA ALA A 273 16.76 -28.15 14.39
C ALA A 273 17.99 -27.49 15.01
N PHE A 274 18.60 -28.10 16.04
CA PHE A 274 19.87 -27.62 16.61
C PHE A 274 21.01 -27.61 15.59
N GLN A 275 21.13 -28.66 14.77
CA GLN A 275 22.13 -28.69 13.71
C GLN A 275 21.95 -27.51 12.75
N LEU A 276 20.72 -27.25 12.30
CA LEU A 276 20.44 -26.13 11.40
C LEU A 276 20.77 -24.79 12.08
N LEU A 277 20.34 -24.57 13.32
CA LEU A 277 20.66 -23.35 14.07
C LEU A 277 22.18 -23.15 14.26
N ASP A 278 22.92 -24.23 14.53
CA ASP A 278 24.39 -24.21 14.62
C ASP A 278 25.01 -23.82 13.26
N ASP A 279 24.55 -24.45 12.16
CA ASP A 279 25.05 -24.30 10.80
C ASP A 279 24.61 -22.99 10.10
N ALA A 280 23.63 -22.25 10.64
CA ALA A 280 23.14 -21.01 10.05
C ALA A 280 24.28 -19.98 9.87
N PRO A 281 24.62 -19.59 8.62
CA PRO A 281 25.75 -18.71 8.36
C PRO A 281 25.44 -17.27 8.79
N LEU A 282 26.47 -16.54 9.22
CA LEU A 282 26.37 -15.09 9.44
C LEU A 282 26.39 -14.30 8.11
N GLU A 283 26.89 -14.90 7.03
CA GLU A 283 26.97 -14.29 5.71
C GLU A 283 25.69 -14.57 4.89
N TRP A 284 25.00 -13.49 4.53
CA TRP A 284 23.86 -13.38 3.62
C TRP A 284 24.16 -13.49 2.12
N GLU A 285 25.43 -13.35 1.69
CA GLU A 285 25.84 -13.18 0.27
C GLU A 285 25.45 -14.31 -0.70
N ILE A 286 24.86 -15.41 -0.22
CA ILE A 286 24.73 -16.65 -1.00
C ILE A 286 23.30 -16.91 -1.53
N SER A 287 22.25 -16.20 -1.10
CA SER A 287 20.88 -16.60 -1.53
C SER A 287 19.74 -15.57 -1.58
N CYS A 288 19.81 -14.39 -0.95
CA CYS A 288 18.69 -13.44 -0.90
C CYS A 288 19.08 -12.05 -0.36
N CYS A 289 18.24 -11.03 -0.57
CA CYS A 289 18.25 -9.80 0.25
C CYS A 289 18.04 -10.19 1.73
N PRO A 290 18.66 -9.52 2.71
CA PRO A 290 18.78 -10.02 4.08
C PRO A 290 17.43 -10.14 4.78
N TYR A 291 16.49 -9.25 4.44
CA TYR A 291 15.12 -9.25 4.94
C TYR A 291 14.27 -10.37 4.31
N HIS A 292 14.61 -10.87 3.12
CA HIS A 292 13.98 -12.06 2.51
C HIS A 292 14.53 -13.38 3.05
N CYS A 293 15.64 -13.37 3.79
CA CYS A 293 16.26 -14.59 4.29
C CYS A 293 15.61 -15.19 5.54
N GLN A 294 14.43 -14.70 5.97
CA GLN A 294 13.61 -15.26 7.07
C GLN A 294 14.41 -15.50 8.38
N ILE A 295 15.29 -14.56 8.74
CA ILE A 295 16.22 -14.71 9.88
C ILE A 295 15.47 -14.92 11.21
N HIS A 296 14.25 -14.39 11.34
CA HIS A 296 13.44 -14.57 12.54
C HIS A 296 13.14 -16.05 12.86
N HIS A 297 13.19 -16.98 11.89
CA HIS A 297 13.09 -18.42 12.17
C HIS A 297 14.22 -18.93 13.08
N ILE A 298 15.39 -18.29 13.08
CA ILE A 298 16.48 -18.60 14.03
C ILE A 298 16.07 -18.14 15.44
N ALA A 299 15.42 -16.99 15.57
CA ALA A 299 14.89 -16.48 16.84
C ALA A 299 13.77 -17.39 17.38
N LEU A 300 12.88 -17.89 16.52
CA LEU A 300 11.90 -18.92 16.90
C LEU A 300 12.59 -20.20 17.37
N GLY A 301 13.66 -20.64 16.72
CA GLY A 301 14.43 -21.80 17.15
C GLY A 301 15.07 -21.63 18.52
N TYR A 302 15.61 -20.44 18.81
CA TYR A 302 16.11 -20.08 20.14
C TYR A 302 15.00 -20.16 21.19
N ASP A 303 13.85 -19.54 20.92
CA ASP A 303 12.70 -19.47 21.83
C ASP A 303 12.06 -20.85 22.07
N TRP A 304 11.82 -21.60 21.00
CA TRP A 304 11.14 -22.89 21.08
C TRP A 304 12.01 -23.98 21.69
N LEU A 305 13.32 -23.96 21.48
CA LEU A 305 14.23 -24.95 22.07
C LEU A 305 14.87 -24.47 23.37
N TYR A 306 14.40 -23.36 23.94
CA TYR A 306 15.02 -22.70 25.09
C TYR A 306 15.30 -23.62 26.29
N ASP A 307 14.27 -24.36 26.73
CA ASP A 307 14.35 -25.28 27.87
C ASP A 307 14.84 -26.67 27.50
N HIS A 308 15.22 -26.89 26.24
CA HIS A 308 15.68 -28.19 25.79
C HIS A 308 17.02 -28.55 26.45
N PRO A 309 17.27 -29.80 26.90
CA PRO A 309 18.53 -30.19 27.54
C PRO A 309 19.80 -29.93 26.71
N ASN A 310 19.66 -29.92 25.38
CA ASN A 310 20.74 -29.60 24.44
C ASN A 310 20.99 -28.08 24.27
N MET A 311 20.12 -27.21 24.79
CA MET A 311 20.35 -25.75 24.85
C MET A 311 21.30 -25.42 26.00
N THR A 312 22.56 -25.82 25.87
CA THR A 312 23.59 -25.56 26.89
C THR A 312 23.87 -24.05 27.02
N PRO A 313 24.40 -23.57 28.16
CA PRO A 313 24.76 -22.15 28.31
C PRO A 313 25.69 -21.62 27.21
N ALA A 314 26.61 -22.46 26.72
CA ALA A 314 27.52 -22.09 25.64
C ALA A 314 26.79 -21.93 24.29
N ARG A 315 25.86 -22.85 23.99
CA ARG A 315 25.04 -22.76 22.77
C ARG A 315 24.10 -21.55 22.84
N LYS A 316 23.48 -21.32 23.99
CA LYS A 316 22.64 -20.14 24.26
C LYS A 316 23.42 -18.84 24.00
N ALA A 317 24.62 -18.70 24.56
CA ALA A 317 25.49 -17.55 24.32
C ALA A 317 25.88 -17.38 22.84
N ALA A 318 26.13 -18.48 22.12
CA ALA A 318 26.44 -18.44 20.69
C ALA A 318 25.24 -17.97 19.85
N TYR A 319 24.02 -18.40 20.19
CA TYR A 319 22.81 -17.95 19.49
C TYR A 319 22.47 -16.49 19.80
N ILE A 320 22.66 -16.03 21.04
CA ILE A 320 22.55 -14.61 21.39
C ILE A 320 23.48 -13.76 20.51
N ALA A 321 24.77 -14.09 20.47
CA ALA A 321 25.75 -13.36 19.66
C ALA A 321 25.41 -13.40 18.16
N LYS A 322 24.89 -14.54 17.66
CA LYS A 322 24.45 -14.69 16.27
C LYS A 322 23.27 -13.77 15.95
N LEU A 323 22.25 -13.77 16.80
CA LEU A 323 21.04 -12.95 16.63
C LEU A 323 21.31 -11.45 16.77
N GLU A 324 22.19 -11.04 17.68
CA GLU A 324 22.66 -9.66 17.78
C GLU A 324 23.39 -9.21 16.51
N THR A 325 24.24 -10.09 15.96
CA THR A 325 24.95 -9.81 14.69
C THR A 325 23.96 -9.62 13.54
N PHE A 326 22.96 -10.49 13.42
CA PHE A 326 21.92 -10.32 12.39
C PHE A 326 21.11 -9.04 12.58
N SER A 327 20.81 -8.66 13.82
CA SER A 327 20.13 -7.39 14.10
C SER A 327 20.94 -6.19 13.62
N ASP A 328 22.25 -6.18 13.85
CA ASP A 328 23.12 -5.11 13.36
C ASP A 328 23.16 -5.05 11.83
N MET A 329 23.27 -6.21 11.17
CA MET A 329 23.27 -6.28 9.71
C MET A 329 21.95 -5.80 9.09
N LEU A 330 20.81 -6.27 9.60
CA LEU A 330 19.47 -5.87 9.13
C LEU A 330 19.23 -4.38 9.35
N TRP A 331 19.65 -3.86 10.51
CA TRP A 331 19.51 -2.46 10.84
C TRP A 331 20.37 -1.56 9.95
N GLU A 332 21.63 -1.94 9.72
CA GLU A 332 22.52 -1.21 8.82
C GLU A 332 22.00 -1.24 7.38
N ASP A 333 21.58 -2.41 6.90
CA ASP A 333 20.97 -2.57 5.59
C ASP A 333 19.78 -1.62 5.44
N ALA A 334 18.75 -1.77 6.28
CA ALA A 334 17.52 -0.98 6.21
C ALA A 334 17.72 0.53 6.33
N LEU A 335 18.79 1.00 6.98
CA LEU A 335 19.09 2.43 7.07
C LEU A 335 19.93 2.97 5.91
N PHE A 336 20.86 2.17 5.36
CA PHE A 336 21.99 2.67 4.57
C PHE A 336 22.18 2.07 3.18
N SER A 337 21.34 1.15 2.71
CA SER A 337 21.50 0.67 1.33
C SER A 337 21.35 1.82 0.33
N ASP A 338 22.40 1.99 -0.47
CA ASP A 338 22.42 2.54 -1.83
C ASP A 338 22.26 4.05 -2.03
N GLY A 339 22.20 4.86 -0.97
CA GLY A 339 22.25 6.33 -1.08
C GLY A 339 21.00 6.99 -1.69
N VAL A 340 20.04 6.18 -2.13
CA VAL A 340 18.66 6.56 -2.44
C VAL A 340 17.83 5.95 -1.32
N GLY A 341 17.43 6.76 -0.33
CA GLY A 341 16.78 6.22 0.87
C GLY A 341 15.54 5.39 0.52
N ASN A 342 15.62 4.07 0.71
CA ASN A 342 14.56 3.11 0.38
C ASN A 342 13.42 3.09 1.43
N SER A 343 13.01 4.25 1.93
CA SER A 343 11.93 4.33 2.94
C SER A 343 10.56 3.91 2.42
N GLN A 344 10.41 3.74 1.10
CA GLN A 344 9.19 3.28 0.43
C GLN A 344 9.17 1.78 0.12
N ASP A 345 10.28 1.08 0.33
CA ASP A 345 10.43 -0.36 0.17
C ASP A 345 9.62 -1.08 1.25
N THR A 346 8.36 -1.36 0.91
CA THR A 346 7.35 -1.84 1.87
C THR A 346 7.75 -3.18 2.42
N ASP A 347 8.28 -4.03 1.55
CA ASP A 347 8.51 -5.42 1.82
C ASP A 347 9.72 -5.59 2.75
N ARG A 348 10.73 -4.74 2.57
CA ARG A 348 11.85 -4.60 3.47
C ARG A 348 11.47 -4.06 4.83
N VAL A 349 10.72 -2.97 4.91
CA VAL A 349 10.35 -2.36 6.19
C VAL A 349 9.45 -3.30 6.99
N CYS A 350 8.50 -3.97 6.34
CA CYS A 350 7.65 -4.98 6.96
C CYS A 350 8.50 -6.16 7.49
N MET A 351 9.33 -6.77 6.63
CA MET A 351 10.10 -7.97 6.98
C MET A 351 11.24 -7.71 7.96
N ALA A 352 12.04 -6.65 7.74
CA ALA A 352 13.15 -6.30 8.61
C ALA A 352 12.63 -5.86 9.99
N GLY A 353 11.55 -5.08 10.01
CA GLY A 353 10.90 -4.65 11.25
C GLY A 353 10.42 -5.83 12.08
N ALA A 354 9.65 -6.73 11.45
CA ALA A 354 9.11 -7.92 12.12
C ALA A 354 10.23 -8.82 12.63
N THR A 355 11.29 -8.97 11.83
CA THR A 355 12.45 -9.77 12.20
C THR A 355 13.18 -9.19 13.42
N LEU A 356 13.44 -7.87 13.43
CA LEU A 356 14.09 -7.19 14.55
C LEU A 356 13.25 -7.29 15.83
N ALA A 357 11.93 -7.11 15.73
CA ALA A 357 11.03 -7.30 16.86
C ALA A 357 11.05 -8.74 17.38
N THR A 358 11.02 -9.73 16.49
CA THR A 358 11.07 -11.15 16.87
C THR A 358 12.39 -11.47 17.59
N ILE A 359 13.53 -10.96 17.08
CA ILE A 359 14.84 -11.13 17.73
C ILE A 359 14.84 -10.47 19.11
N GLY A 360 14.38 -9.22 19.21
CA GLY A 360 14.33 -8.49 20.48
C GLY A 360 13.49 -9.21 21.53
N CYS A 361 12.33 -9.74 21.13
CA CYS A 361 11.46 -10.53 22.00
C CYS A 361 12.11 -11.86 22.42
N ALA A 362 12.73 -12.58 21.48
CA ALA A 362 13.39 -13.85 21.77
C ALA A 362 14.53 -13.69 22.78
N LEU A 363 15.29 -12.59 22.68
CA LEU A 363 16.45 -12.32 23.54
C LEU A 363 16.09 -11.63 24.86
N TRP A 364 14.81 -11.32 25.09
CA TRP A 364 14.39 -10.50 26.21
C TRP A 364 14.69 -11.18 27.56
N GLY A 365 15.46 -10.48 28.39
CA GLY A 365 15.95 -10.97 29.68
C GLY A 365 17.26 -11.77 29.61
N ASP A 366 17.73 -12.14 28.42
CA ASP A 366 18.97 -12.89 28.22
C ASP A 366 20.12 -12.07 27.61
N SER A 367 19.78 -11.02 26.87
CA SER A 367 20.75 -10.05 26.34
C SER A 367 20.45 -8.65 26.85
N GLU A 368 21.50 -7.91 27.23
CA GLU A 368 21.43 -6.49 27.53
C GLU A 368 21.06 -5.64 26.29
N ARG A 369 21.21 -6.19 25.08
CA ARG A 369 20.84 -5.54 23.82
C ARG A 369 19.41 -5.81 23.38
N ALA A 370 18.70 -6.75 24.00
CA ALA A 370 17.33 -7.08 23.60
C ALA A 370 16.38 -5.86 23.53
N PRO A 371 16.42 -4.90 24.48
CA PRO A 371 15.63 -3.67 24.39
C PRO A 371 15.98 -2.81 23.16
N GLU A 372 17.27 -2.65 22.86
CA GLU A 372 17.74 -1.91 21.68
C GLU A 372 17.22 -2.56 20.40
N ILE A 373 17.34 -3.88 20.29
CA ILE A 373 16.95 -4.62 19.09
C ILE A 373 15.43 -4.61 18.88
N PHE A 374 14.66 -4.79 19.94
CA PHE A 374 13.21 -4.67 19.89
C PHE A 374 12.79 -3.27 19.42
N GLU A 375 13.43 -2.22 19.96
CA GLU A 375 13.15 -0.83 19.59
C GLU A 375 13.44 -0.55 18.11
N ARG A 376 14.49 -1.15 17.53
CA ARG A 376 14.76 -1.04 16.09
C ARG A 376 13.58 -1.55 15.26
N GLY A 377 13.02 -2.70 15.63
CA GLY A 377 11.80 -3.20 15.01
C GLY A 377 10.64 -2.23 15.23
N TRP A 378 10.36 -1.85 16.47
CA TRP A 378 9.23 -0.97 16.80
C TRP A 378 9.30 0.38 16.07
N ARG A 379 10.51 0.90 15.87
CA ARG A 379 10.74 2.08 15.04
C ARG A 379 10.32 1.86 13.59
N MET A 380 10.63 0.73 12.96
CA MET A 380 10.16 0.45 11.59
C MET A 380 8.63 0.38 11.52
N PHE A 381 8.01 -0.23 12.54
CA PHE A 381 6.56 -0.31 12.62
C PHE A 381 5.89 1.08 12.71
N THR A 382 6.46 1.98 13.52
CA THR A 382 5.84 3.28 13.86
C THR A 382 6.34 4.46 13.03
N LYS A 383 7.57 4.40 12.51
CA LYS A 383 8.27 5.50 11.82
C LYS A 383 8.95 5.09 10.50
N GLY A 384 8.85 3.83 10.08
CA GLY A 384 9.48 3.36 8.85
C GLY A 384 11.01 3.24 8.94
N ALA A 385 11.65 3.02 7.79
CA ALA A 385 13.11 3.01 7.65
C ALA A 385 13.64 4.38 7.21
N GLY A 386 14.90 4.69 7.56
CA GLY A 386 15.61 5.89 7.12
C GLY A 386 15.93 6.93 8.20
N ASP A 387 16.74 7.91 7.80
CA ASP A 387 17.12 9.06 8.64
C ASP A 387 15.98 10.06 8.76
N PRO A 388 15.90 10.83 9.87
CA PRO A 388 14.96 11.93 9.96
C PRO A 388 15.16 12.94 8.81
N PRO A 389 14.09 13.64 8.39
CA PRO A 389 14.11 14.62 7.29
C PRO A 389 15.23 15.68 7.40
N ASP A 390 15.70 15.94 8.62
CA ASP A 390 16.71 16.96 8.95
C ASP A 390 18.17 16.54 8.65
N SER A 391 18.42 15.32 8.18
CA SER A 391 19.78 14.80 7.93
C SER A 391 20.55 15.52 6.81
N GLY A 392 19.87 16.37 6.02
CA GLY A 392 20.48 17.09 4.90
C GLY A 392 20.90 16.18 3.74
N VAL A 393 20.58 14.89 3.83
CA VAL A 393 20.71 13.92 2.74
C VAL A 393 19.44 14.04 1.90
N TRP A 394 19.61 14.51 0.67
CA TRP A 394 18.55 14.52 -0.35
C TRP A 394 17.93 13.13 -0.44
N ARG A 395 16.63 13.02 -0.24
CA ARG A 395 15.87 11.81 -0.51
C ARG A 395 14.69 12.25 -1.35
N GLU A 396 14.58 11.73 -2.58
CA GLU A 396 13.46 11.98 -3.50
C GLU A 396 12.11 11.46 -2.94
N TYR A 397 12.15 10.80 -1.78
CA TYR A 397 11.01 10.18 -1.10
C TYR A 397 11.03 10.60 0.38
N THR A 398 10.40 11.74 0.72
CA THR A 398 10.75 12.51 1.94
C THR A 398 10.02 12.17 3.24
N ASP A 399 9.02 11.29 3.24
CA ASP A 399 8.39 10.85 4.49
C ASP A 399 8.63 9.35 4.68
N ALA A 400 9.33 8.99 5.76
CA ALA A 400 9.48 7.61 6.17
C ALA A 400 8.10 7.05 6.55
N ALA A 401 7.42 6.49 5.56
CA ALA A 401 6.14 5.86 5.75
C ALA A 401 6.36 4.57 6.55
N SER A 402 5.66 4.46 7.67
CA SER A 402 5.76 3.33 8.58
C SER A 402 4.76 2.25 8.22
N VAL A 403 4.96 1.04 8.72
CA VAL A 403 3.95 -0.04 8.62
C VAL A 403 2.58 0.45 9.11
N ARG A 404 2.56 1.18 10.23
CA ARG A 404 1.35 1.81 10.76
C ARG A 404 0.73 2.79 9.76
N HIS A 405 1.53 3.67 9.17
CA HIS A 405 1.05 4.63 8.17
C HIS A 405 0.47 3.91 6.95
N TRP A 406 1.13 2.86 6.47
CA TRP A 406 0.65 2.07 5.34
C TRP A 406 -0.65 1.33 5.65
N VAL A 407 -0.83 0.75 6.83
CA VAL A 407 -2.09 0.08 7.15
C VAL A 407 -3.23 1.09 7.34
N GLN A 408 -2.98 2.22 7.99
CA GLN A 408 -3.96 3.30 8.10
C GLN A 408 -4.30 3.91 6.75
N GLY A 409 -3.29 4.04 5.90
CA GLY A 409 -3.37 4.57 4.56
C GLY A 409 -4.09 3.63 3.63
N TRP A 410 -3.68 2.36 3.55
CA TRP A 410 -4.01 1.37 2.52
C TRP A 410 -4.86 0.18 2.96
N GLY A 411 -5.17 0.05 4.25
CA GLY A 411 -5.86 -1.12 4.79
C GLY A 411 -7.27 -1.38 4.27
N GLN A 412 -7.80 -0.53 3.38
CA GLN A 412 -9.17 -0.61 2.82
C GLN A 412 -9.17 -0.92 1.31
N GLY A 413 -8.45 -1.95 0.88
CA GLY A 413 -8.37 -2.33 -0.53
C GLY A 413 -7.28 -3.34 -0.84
N PRO A 414 -7.00 -3.63 -2.11
CA PRO A 414 -5.80 -4.39 -2.45
C PRO A 414 -4.57 -3.61 -1.99
N TRP A 415 -3.55 -4.35 -1.57
CA TRP A 415 -2.29 -3.73 -1.17
C TRP A 415 -1.52 -3.22 -2.41
N PRO A 416 -0.94 -2.01 -2.37
CA PRO A 416 -0.45 -1.33 -3.58
C PRO A 416 0.81 -1.94 -4.21
N SER A 417 1.56 -2.79 -3.49
CA SER A 417 2.74 -3.50 -4.04
C SER A 417 2.37 -4.63 -5.02
N GLY A 418 1.08 -4.91 -5.21
CA GLY A 418 0.58 -5.97 -6.09
C GLY A 418 0.51 -7.33 -5.42
N TRP A 419 -0.24 -8.29 -5.98
CA TRP A 419 -0.46 -9.53 -5.23
C TRP A 419 0.81 -10.39 -5.06
N PHE A 420 1.83 -10.25 -5.91
CA PHE A 420 3.08 -10.99 -5.72
C PHE A 420 3.79 -10.57 -4.42
N TYR A 421 4.03 -9.28 -4.23
CA TYR A 421 4.71 -8.73 -3.05
C TYR A 421 3.81 -8.66 -1.83
N CYS A 422 2.53 -8.31 -2.03
CA CYS A 422 1.50 -8.39 -1.00
C CYS A 422 1.45 -9.78 -0.37
N THR A 423 1.22 -10.83 -1.17
CA THR A 423 1.05 -12.19 -0.63
C THR A 423 2.37 -12.82 -0.18
N GLY A 424 3.48 -12.37 -0.76
CA GLY A 424 4.83 -12.73 -0.34
C GLY A 424 5.27 -11.92 0.87
N THR A 425 6.11 -10.93 0.65
CA THR A 425 6.96 -10.32 1.67
C THR A 425 6.24 -9.31 2.56
N ASP A 426 5.28 -8.54 2.05
CA ASP A 426 4.56 -7.56 2.87
C ASP A 426 3.71 -8.23 3.95
N PHE A 427 2.80 -9.13 3.56
CA PHE A 427 1.91 -9.77 4.52
C PHE A 427 2.59 -10.86 5.36
N TYR A 428 3.72 -11.40 4.91
CA TYR A 428 4.59 -12.15 5.79
C TYR A 428 5.09 -11.27 6.93
N GLY A 429 5.64 -10.10 6.61
CA GLY A 429 6.11 -9.15 7.62
C GLY A 429 4.98 -8.66 8.54
N LEU A 430 3.82 -8.29 7.98
CA LEU A 430 2.66 -7.85 8.76
C LEU A 430 2.14 -8.95 9.70
N LYS A 431 2.03 -10.19 9.23
CA LYS A 431 1.60 -11.32 10.07
C LYS A 431 2.63 -11.64 11.15
N ASP A 432 3.91 -11.64 10.79
CA ASP A 432 5.01 -11.89 11.73
C ASP A 432 5.05 -10.79 12.82
N TRP A 433 4.76 -9.54 12.46
CA TRP A 433 4.57 -8.43 13.38
C TRP A 433 3.42 -8.68 14.35
N ALA A 434 2.21 -8.89 13.80
CA ALA A 434 1.01 -9.12 14.58
C ALA A 434 1.22 -10.25 15.58
N GLU A 435 1.81 -11.36 15.11
CA GLU A 435 1.96 -12.55 15.94
C GLU A 435 3.07 -12.41 17.00
N THR A 436 4.17 -11.75 16.66
CA THR A 436 5.24 -11.47 17.62
C THR A 436 4.75 -10.57 18.75
N LEU A 437 4.10 -9.46 18.41
CA LEU A 437 3.61 -8.49 19.39
C LEU A 437 2.48 -9.08 20.23
N ARG A 438 1.53 -9.79 19.62
CA ARG A 438 0.43 -10.41 20.35
C ARG A 438 0.93 -11.44 21.36
N THR A 439 1.82 -12.34 20.93
CA THR A 439 2.23 -13.49 21.77
C THR A 439 3.31 -13.17 22.79
N ALA A 440 4.34 -12.42 22.41
CA ALA A 440 5.44 -12.11 23.33
C ALA A 440 5.16 -10.89 24.20
N CYS A 441 4.40 -9.91 23.69
CA CYS A 441 4.19 -8.62 24.35
C CYS A 441 2.75 -8.42 24.85
N GLY A 442 1.78 -9.28 24.48
CA GLY A 442 0.37 -9.03 24.76
C GLY A 442 -0.18 -7.79 24.03
N TYR A 443 0.50 -7.32 22.98
CA TYR A 443 0.10 -6.17 22.18
C TYR A 443 -0.61 -6.66 20.92
N ASP A 444 -1.94 -6.66 20.91
CA ASP A 444 -2.69 -7.00 19.71
C ASP A 444 -2.82 -5.79 18.79
N VAL A 445 -2.12 -5.84 17.65
CA VAL A 445 -2.17 -4.76 16.66
C VAL A 445 -3.58 -4.54 16.11
N ASN A 446 -4.42 -5.58 16.04
CA ASN A 446 -5.79 -5.44 15.55
C ASN A 446 -6.69 -4.68 16.52
N GLU A 447 -6.42 -4.76 17.83
CA GLU A 447 -7.17 -4.02 18.84
C GLU A 447 -6.64 -2.61 19.07
N LEU A 448 -5.32 -2.43 18.95
CA LEU A 448 -4.62 -1.23 19.40
C LEU A 448 -4.22 -0.27 18.28
N GLU A 449 -4.15 -0.73 17.03
CA GLU A 449 -3.72 0.08 15.89
C GLU A 449 -4.87 0.35 14.92
N PRO A 450 -5.21 1.63 14.65
CA PRO A 450 -6.28 1.97 13.72
C PRO A 450 -6.08 1.33 12.34
N GLY A 451 -7.14 0.70 11.80
CA GLY A 451 -7.17 0.13 10.45
C GLY A 451 -6.76 -1.35 10.37
N PHE A 452 -5.99 -1.87 11.34
CA PHE A 452 -5.58 -3.28 11.36
C PHE A 452 -6.75 -4.24 11.56
N ASP A 453 -7.77 -3.82 12.30
CA ASP A 453 -9.02 -4.58 12.50
C ASP A 453 -9.72 -4.92 11.18
N THR A 454 -9.73 -3.98 10.23
CA THR A 454 -10.37 -4.13 8.91
C THR A 454 -9.42 -4.55 7.79
N LEU A 455 -8.11 -4.56 8.03
CA LEU A 455 -7.09 -4.84 7.03
C LEU A 455 -7.31 -6.20 6.37
N TRP A 456 -7.45 -7.24 7.18
CA TRP A 456 -7.48 -8.63 6.72
C TRP A 456 -8.73 -8.94 5.89
N ASP A 457 -9.91 -8.52 6.35
CA ASP A 457 -11.17 -8.60 5.60
C ASP A 457 -11.06 -7.87 4.27
N SER A 458 -10.52 -6.65 4.29
CA SER A 458 -10.37 -5.82 3.09
C SER A 458 -9.46 -6.47 2.05
N GLN A 459 -8.35 -7.11 2.46
CA GLN A 459 -7.49 -7.85 1.55
C GLN A 459 -8.18 -9.07 0.95
N ILE A 460 -8.90 -9.85 1.77
CA ILE A 460 -9.63 -11.03 1.31
C ILE A 460 -10.66 -10.64 0.26
N ARG A 461 -11.46 -9.59 0.53
CA ARG A 461 -12.44 -9.07 -0.42
C ARG A 461 -11.76 -8.54 -1.68
N ALA A 462 -10.76 -7.67 -1.54
CA ALA A 462 -10.02 -7.15 -2.68
C ALA A 462 -9.48 -8.27 -3.57
N PHE A 463 -8.93 -9.32 -2.97
CA PHE A 463 -8.43 -10.48 -3.70
C PHE A 463 -9.55 -11.21 -4.45
N ILE A 464 -10.68 -11.51 -3.80
CA ILE A 464 -11.87 -12.10 -4.44
C ILE A 464 -12.34 -11.27 -5.65
N TYR A 465 -12.36 -9.94 -5.51
CA TYR A 465 -12.78 -9.04 -6.57
C TYR A 465 -11.74 -8.89 -7.69
N SER A 466 -10.47 -9.11 -7.40
CA SER A 466 -9.40 -9.16 -8.41
C SER A 466 -9.38 -10.49 -9.15
N MET A 467 -9.97 -11.56 -8.62
CA MET A 467 -10.04 -12.85 -9.32
C MET A 467 -10.99 -12.83 -10.51
N SER A 468 -10.54 -13.47 -11.60
CA SER A 468 -11.39 -13.79 -12.75
C SER A 468 -12.49 -14.77 -12.34
N PRO A 469 -13.64 -14.77 -13.05
CA PRO A 469 -14.76 -15.64 -12.68
C PRO A 469 -14.51 -17.15 -12.81
N ASP A 470 -13.44 -17.57 -13.51
CA ASP A 470 -12.99 -18.97 -13.55
C ASP A 470 -12.09 -19.36 -12.37
N GLY A 471 -11.62 -18.38 -11.59
CA GLY A 471 -10.73 -18.58 -10.45
C GLY A 471 -9.28 -18.91 -10.82
N ASP A 472 -8.91 -18.87 -12.11
CA ASP A 472 -7.57 -19.22 -12.58
C ASP A 472 -6.64 -18.01 -12.70
N HIS A 473 -7.20 -16.80 -12.84
CA HIS A 473 -6.47 -15.54 -13.02
C HIS A 473 -6.85 -14.55 -11.92
N ALA A 474 -5.97 -13.56 -11.70
CA ALA A 474 -6.32 -12.36 -10.98
C ALA A 474 -5.79 -11.14 -11.74
N TYR A 475 -6.42 -9.99 -11.57
CA TYR A 475 -5.79 -8.71 -11.92
C TYR A 475 -4.44 -8.67 -11.21
N SER A 476 -3.36 -8.52 -11.99
CA SER A 476 -2.03 -8.61 -11.42
C SER A 476 -1.81 -7.44 -10.47
N GLY A 477 -2.03 -6.22 -10.98
CA GLY A 477 -1.85 -4.96 -10.27
C GLY A 477 -0.42 -4.84 -9.75
N SER A 478 0.35 -3.85 -10.18
CA SER A 478 1.72 -3.66 -9.66
C SER A 478 2.65 -4.86 -9.98
N ASP A 479 3.85 -4.93 -9.38
CA ASP A 479 4.87 -5.89 -9.82
C ASP A 479 4.42 -7.35 -9.73
N TRP A 480 4.64 -8.07 -10.82
CA TRP A 480 4.18 -9.44 -10.96
C TRP A 480 5.10 -10.28 -11.82
N GLN A 481 5.81 -11.22 -11.19
CA GLN A 481 6.86 -12.00 -11.87
C GLN A 481 6.33 -13.14 -12.76
N ASP A 482 5.06 -13.57 -12.62
CA ASP A 482 4.45 -14.66 -13.42
C ASP A 482 2.94 -14.46 -13.68
N GLY A 483 2.62 -13.52 -14.59
CA GLY A 483 1.35 -12.79 -14.77
C GLY A 483 0.03 -13.52 -14.89
N ASP A 484 0.02 -14.70 -15.50
CA ASP A 484 -1.24 -15.19 -16.08
C ASP A 484 -2.04 -16.07 -15.15
N LEU A 485 -1.40 -16.90 -14.33
CA LEU A 485 -2.13 -17.91 -13.58
C LEU A 485 -1.83 -17.81 -12.09
N LEU A 486 -2.88 -17.84 -11.28
CA LEU A 486 -2.78 -18.02 -9.83
C LEU A 486 -2.00 -19.30 -9.49
N SER A 487 -2.05 -20.31 -10.38
CA SER A 487 -1.27 -21.54 -10.22
C SER A 487 0.25 -21.36 -10.27
N GLY A 488 0.73 -20.24 -10.83
CA GLY A 488 2.13 -19.84 -10.80
C GLY A 488 2.53 -19.11 -9.52
N GLN A 489 1.57 -18.68 -8.70
CA GLN A 489 1.81 -17.83 -7.54
C GLN A 489 2.24 -18.64 -6.33
N ALA A 490 3.46 -18.39 -5.88
CA ALA A 490 4.10 -19.12 -4.80
C ALA A 490 3.47 -18.84 -3.43
N TYR A 491 3.06 -17.61 -3.16
CA TYR A 491 2.83 -17.13 -1.79
C TYR A 491 1.35 -17.01 -1.41
N ILE A 492 0.46 -17.22 -2.38
CA ILE A 492 -0.97 -16.95 -2.22
C ILE A 492 -1.63 -17.83 -1.17
N HIS A 493 -1.27 -19.11 -1.12
CA HIS A 493 -1.80 -20.03 -0.11
C HIS A 493 -1.40 -19.62 1.30
N THR A 494 -0.16 -19.15 1.47
CA THR A 494 0.33 -18.69 2.77
C THR A 494 -0.33 -17.38 3.21
N ALA A 495 -0.53 -16.45 2.28
CA ALA A 495 -1.25 -15.21 2.56
C ALA A 495 -2.69 -15.50 2.96
N LEU A 496 -3.41 -16.35 2.21
CA LEU A 496 -4.79 -16.75 2.54
C LEU A 496 -4.88 -17.45 3.90
N ALA A 497 -3.91 -18.29 4.26
CA ALA A 497 -3.86 -18.89 5.59
C ALA A 497 -3.68 -17.84 6.69
N SER A 498 -2.79 -16.87 6.48
CA SER A 498 -2.52 -15.77 7.41
C SER A 498 -3.72 -14.84 7.56
N TRP A 499 -4.35 -14.46 6.45
CA TRP A 499 -5.54 -13.60 6.45
C TRP A 499 -6.74 -14.29 7.10
N ALA A 500 -6.93 -15.60 6.85
CA ALA A 500 -7.99 -16.37 7.49
C ALA A 500 -7.82 -16.42 9.01
N ASP A 501 -6.59 -16.63 9.50
CA ASP A 501 -6.28 -16.68 10.92
C ASP A 501 -6.53 -15.33 11.61
N GLU A 502 -6.11 -14.23 10.99
CA GLU A 502 -6.29 -12.88 11.55
C GLU A 502 -7.75 -12.41 11.46
N ALA A 503 -8.46 -12.69 10.35
CA ALA A 503 -9.89 -12.40 10.24
C ALA A 503 -10.70 -13.14 11.31
N GLU A 504 -10.39 -14.42 11.57
CA GLU A 504 -11.05 -15.20 12.62
C GLU A 504 -10.76 -14.63 14.02
N GLN A 505 -9.52 -14.24 14.30
CA GLN A 505 -9.15 -13.60 15.56
C GLN A 505 -9.86 -12.25 15.77
N ASN A 506 -10.13 -11.51 14.69
CA ASN A 506 -10.90 -10.26 14.72
C ASN A 506 -12.42 -10.49 14.79
N GLY A 507 -12.88 -11.74 14.82
CA GLY A 507 -14.29 -12.10 14.86
C GLY A 507 -15.01 -12.04 13.51
N ASP A 508 -14.29 -11.89 12.40
CA ASP A 508 -14.82 -11.98 11.04
C ASP A 508 -14.75 -13.42 10.51
N GLY A 509 -15.68 -14.23 11.01
CA GLY A 509 -15.79 -15.63 10.60
C GLY A 509 -16.23 -15.84 9.15
N GLU A 510 -16.83 -14.83 8.51
CA GLU A 510 -17.27 -14.93 7.11
C GLU A 510 -16.07 -14.83 6.17
N SER A 511 -15.25 -13.77 6.31
CA SER A 511 -14.06 -13.60 5.49
C SER A 511 -13.02 -14.68 5.76
N ALA A 512 -12.88 -15.13 7.01
CA ALA A 512 -12.06 -16.29 7.33
C ALA A 512 -12.51 -17.57 6.60
N ALA A 513 -13.82 -17.81 6.49
CA ALA A 513 -14.37 -18.96 5.77
C ALA A 513 -14.09 -18.90 4.26
N TRP A 514 -14.17 -17.71 3.66
CA TRP A 514 -13.82 -17.49 2.25
C TRP A 514 -12.33 -17.68 1.99
N ALA A 515 -11.46 -17.10 2.82
CA ALA A 515 -10.02 -17.24 2.67
C ALA A 515 -9.57 -18.71 2.79
N ARG A 516 -10.15 -19.48 3.72
CA ARG A 516 -9.92 -20.94 3.83
C ARG A 516 -10.40 -21.70 2.61
N HIS A 517 -11.57 -21.35 2.07
CA HIS A 517 -12.07 -21.96 0.83
C HIS A 517 -11.09 -21.73 -0.31
N LEU A 518 -10.66 -20.48 -0.53
CA LEU A 518 -9.69 -20.13 -1.56
C LEU A 518 -8.35 -20.84 -1.35
N GLN A 519 -7.82 -20.83 -0.12
CA GLN A 519 -6.55 -21.50 0.22
C GLN A 519 -6.54 -22.97 -0.22
N ARG A 520 -7.66 -23.69 -0.09
CA ARG A 520 -7.77 -25.12 -0.36
C ARG A 520 -8.12 -25.46 -1.80
N ASN A 521 -8.84 -24.58 -2.48
CA ASN A 521 -9.42 -24.86 -3.79
C ASN A 521 -8.70 -24.14 -4.93
N LEU A 522 -7.91 -23.11 -4.66
CA LEU A 522 -7.08 -22.47 -5.68
C LEU A 522 -6.03 -23.44 -6.22
N PRO A 523 -5.80 -23.44 -7.55
CA PRO A 523 -4.67 -24.15 -8.11
C PRO A 523 -3.36 -23.42 -7.74
N GLY A 524 -2.29 -24.16 -7.44
CA GLY A 524 -1.00 -23.52 -7.17
C GLY A 524 0.00 -24.37 -6.41
N TYR A 525 1.14 -23.74 -6.15
CA TYR A 525 2.21 -24.33 -5.35
C TYR A 525 2.08 -23.86 -3.91
N HIS A 526 2.02 -24.83 -3.00
CA HIS A 526 2.19 -24.61 -1.57
C HIS A 526 3.69 -24.43 -1.28
N THR A 527 4.18 -23.19 -1.31
CA THR A 527 5.62 -22.91 -1.15
C THR A 527 6.06 -22.80 0.29
N ASP A 528 5.14 -22.49 1.21
CA ASP A 528 5.43 -22.50 2.64
C ASP A 528 4.42 -23.34 3.45
N PRO A 529 4.44 -24.68 3.30
CA PRO A 529 3.58 -25.57 4.09
C PRO A 529 3.75 -25.43 5.60
N PHE A 530 4.84 -24.84 6.10
CA PHE A 530 4.96 -24.51 7.53
C PHE A 530 3.94 -23.44 7.92
N ARG A 531 3.98 -22.26 7.29
CA ARG A 531 3.05 -21.17 7.65
C ARG A 531 1.61 -21.50 7.31
N GLU A 532 1.37 -22.15 6.18
CA GLU A 532 0.02 -22.60 5.79
C GLU A 532 -0.59 -23.55 6.83
N PHE A 533 0.20 -24.48 7.38
CA PHE A 533 -0.26 -25.35 8.47
C PHE A 533 -0.35 -24.60 9.81
N PHE A 534 0.64 -23.76 10.11
CA PHE A 534 0.72 -23.04 11.38
C PHE A 534 -0.48 -22.12 11.60
N PHE A 535 -0.91 -21.39 10.56
CA PHE A 535 -2.03 -20.45 10.63
C PHE A 535 -3.39 -21.08 10.30
N SER A 536 -3.45 -22.25 9.65
CA SER A 536 -4.74 -22.92 9.42
C SER A 536 -5.34 -23.60 10.66
N ALA A 537 -4.54 -23.83 11.70
CA ALA A 537 -4.94 -24.62 12.87
C ALA A 537 -5.87 -23.91 13.87
N SER A 538 -6.18 -22.63 13.65
CA SER A 538 -7.00 -21.82 14.55
C SER A 538 -8.51 -21.99 14.40
N GLY A 539 -8.99 -22.62 13.32
CA GLY A 539 -10.41 -22.55 12.96
C GLY A 539 -11.13 -23.88 12.90
N ASN A 540 -12.27 -23.93 13.61
CA ASN A 540 -13.34 -24.91 13.38
C ASN A 540 -14.40 -24.37 12.42
N LEU A 541 -14.18 -23.19 11.83
CA LEU A 541 -15.10 -22.58 10.88
C LEU A 541 -15.20 -23.44 9.62
N ALA A 542 -16.44 -23.67 9.17
CA ALA A 542 -16.68 -24.28 7.88
C ALA A 542 -16.22 -23.33 6.78
N GLU A 543 -15.57 -23.88 5.75
CA GLU A 543 -15.25 -23.11 4.54
C GLU A 543 -16.53 -22.68 3.82
N ALA A 544 -16.48 -21.53 3.16
CA ALA A 544 -17.58 -21.00 2.37
C ALA A 544 -17.03 -20.51 1.02
N ASP A 545 -17.71 -20.85 -0.07
CA ASP A 545 -17.33 -20.35 -1.39
C ASP A 545 -17.68 -18.84 -1.49
N PRO A 546 -16.71 -17.94 -1.67
CA PRO A 546 -17.00 -16.51 -1.80
C PRO A 546 -17.86 -16.18 -3.03
N PHE A 547 -17.86 -17.03 -4.05
CA PHE A 547 -18.62 -16.82 -5.28
C PHE A 547 -20.12 -17.12 -5.10
N ASP A 548 -20.49 -17.82 -4.02
CA ASP A 548 -21.89 -18.06 -3.61
C ASP A 548 -22.43 -16.97 -2.66
N ALA A 549 -21.59 -16.04 -2.19
CA ALA A 549 -21.94 -15.08 -1.15
C ALA A 549 -22.81 -13.89 -1.62
N ASN A 550 -23.18 -13.82 -2.90
CA ASN A 550 -23.88 -12.67 -3.50
C ASN A 550 -23.20 -11.32 -3.19
N LEU A 551 -21.87 -11.29 -3.25
CA LEU A 551 -21.10 -10.06 -3.10
C LEU A 551 -21.54 -9.01 -4.15
N PRO A 552 -21.49 -7.71 -3.83
CA PRO A 552 -21.80 -6.65 -4.79
C PRO A 552 -21.09 -6.83 -6.14
N LEU A 553 -21.72 -6.49 -7.24
CA LEU A 553 -21.13 -6.65 -8.57
C LEU A 553 -20.12 -5.55 -8.90
N VAL A 554 -20.18 -4.43 -8.18
CA VAL A 554 -19.25 -3.32 -8.32
C VAL A 554 -18.73 -2.89 -6.96
N ALA A 555 -17.42 -2.82 -6.80
CA ALA A 555 -16.75 -2.45 -5.55
C ALA A 555 -15.66 -1.41 -5.79
N LYS A 556 -15.63 -0.37 -4.95
CA LYS A 556 -14.58 0.65 -4.93
C LYS A 556 -13.71 0.44 -3.70
N TYR A 557 -12.41 0.42 -3.91
CA TYR A 557 -11.41 0.30 -2.85
C TYR A 557 -10.80 1.65 -2.55
N GLY A 558 -10.66 1.96 -1.26
CA GLY A 558 -10.39 3.31 -0.78
C GLY A 558 -9.05 3.85 -1.30
N PRO A 559 -7.91 3.39 -0.76
CA PRO A 559 -6.68 4.18 -0.84
C PRO A 559 -5.83 3.98 -2.07
N VAL A 560 -5.85 2.76 -2.60
CA VAL A 560 -5.30 2.37 -3.90
C VAL A 560 -6.23 2.73 -5.05
N ASP A 561 -7.41 3.26 -4.72
CA ASP A 561 -8.34 3.86 -5.67
C ASP A 561 -8.66 2.93 -6.86
N MET A 562 -9.00 1.68 -6.56
CA MET A 562 -9.37 0.68 -7.57
C MET A 562 -10.88 0.49 -7.61
N LEU A 563 -11.47 0.43 -8.81
CA LEU A 563 -12.86 0.06 -9.05
C LEU A 563 -12.90 -1.32 -9.72
N SER A 564 -13.46 -2.32 -9.05
CA SER A 564 -13.74 -3.64 -9.64
C SER A 564 -15.20 -3.72 -10.06
N PHE A 565 -15.47 -4.35 -11.20
CA PHE A 565 -16.82 -4.51 -11.74
C PHE A 565 -16.98 -5.86 -12.45
N ARG A 566 -18.19 -6.42 -12.38
CA ARG A 566 -18.55 -7.69 -13.03
C ARG A 566 -20.04 -7.78 -13.32
N THR A 567 -20.46 -8.69 -14.21
CA THR A 567 -21.89 -8.95 -14.49
C THR A 567 -22.52 -10.00 -13.57
N GLY A 568 -21.67 -10.74 -12.87
CA GLY A 568 -22.02 -11.84 -11.99
C GLY A 568 -20.75 -12.53 -11.47
N TRP A 569 -20.92 -13.65 -10.76
CA TRP A 569 -19.82 -14.42 -10.16
C TRP A 569 -19.61 -15.78 -10.84
N GLY A 570 -20.33 -16.07 -11.93
CA GLY A 570 -20.17 -17.31 -12.69
C GLY A 570 -19.04 -17.22 -13.72
N SER A 571 -18.47 -18.36 -14.10
CA SER A 571 -17.31 -18.45 -15.01
C SER A 571 -17.50 -17.84 -16.41
N THR A 572 -18.73 -17.50 -16.79
CA THR A 572 -19.05 -16.83 -18.07
C THR A 572 -19.28 -15.34 -17.93
N ASP A 573 -19.26 -14.79 -16.72
CA ASP A 573 -19.52 -13.37 -16.50
C ASP A 573 -18.39 -12.50 -17.04
N SER A 574 -18.74 -11.26 -17.41
CA SER A 574 -17.76 -10.23 -17.72
C SER A 574 -17.20 -9.67 -16.41
N TRP A 575 -15.93 -9.34 -16.41
CA TRP A 575 -15.21 -8.80 -15.26
C TRP A 575 -14.17 -7.78 -15.71
N GLY A 576 -13.85 -6.83 -14.85
CA GLY A 576 -12.75 -5.92 -15.07
C GLY A 576 -12.39 -5.09 -13.85
N VAL A 577 -11.35 -4.29 -14.02
CA VAL A 577 -10.90 -3.31 -13.04
C VAL A 577 -10.62 -1.97 -13.73
N PHE A 578 -10.70 -0.89 -12.97
CA PHE A 578 -10.23 0.44 -13.33
C PHE A 578 -9.36 0.97 -12.17
N SER A 579 -8.08 1.21 -12.43
CA SER A 579 -7.11 1.67 -11.43
C SER A 579 -7.03 3.19 -11.40
N GLY A 580 -6.98 3.75 -10.19
CA GLY A 580 -6.64 5.14 -9.93
C GLY A 580 -5.24 5.34 -9.39
N GLN A 581 -4.41 4.29 -9.29
CA GLN A 581 -3.07 4.22 -8.66
C GLN A 581 -3.08 4.46 -7.14
N GLY A 582 -3.79 5.48 -6.66
CA GLY A 582 -3.88 5.82 -5.25
C GLY A 582 -3.00 7.00 -4.85
N SER A 583 -3.21 7.46 -3.62
CA SER A 583 -2.64 8.73 -3.14
C SER A 583 -1.29 8.62 -2.44
N VAL A 584 -0.76 7.41 -2.25
CA VAL A 584 0.52 7.20 -1.57
C VAL A 584 1.38 6.28 -2.42
N PRO A 585 2.50 6.78 -2.97
CA PRO A 585 3.44 5.95 -3.70
C PRO A 585 3.99 4.84 -2.83
N CYS A 586 4.16 3.65 -3.41
CA CYS A 586 4.89 2.56 -2.77
C CYS A 586 5.80 1.86 -3.78
N ASP A 587 6.89 1.27 -3.30
CA ASP A 587 7.94 0.60 -4.06
C ASP A 587 7.47 -0.14 -5.32
N HIS A 588 6.85 -1.30 -5.15
CA HIS A 588 6.39 -2.14 -6.25
C HIS A 588 5.12 -1.63 -6.96
N MET A 589 4.63 -0.43 -6.64
CA MET A 589 3.45 0.16 -7.27
C MET A 589 3.74 0.55 -8.73
N GLN A 590 2.83 0.22 -9.63
CA GLN A 590 2.96 0.58 -11.04
C GLN A 590 2.35 1.96 -11.36
N PRO A 591 2.85 2.66 -12.41
CA PRO A 591 2.26 3.87 -12.99
C PRO A 591 0.99 3.56 -13.79
N ASP A 592 0.05 2.83 -13.19
CA ASP A 592 -1.14 2.32 -13.84
C ASP A 592 -2.34 3.28 -13.69
N SER A 593 -2.09 4.57 -13.41
CA SER A 593 -3.14 5.58 -13.31
C SER A 593 -4.09 5.58 -14.50
N GLY A 594 -5.37 5.32 -14.23
CA GLY A 594 -6.42 5.28 -15.23
C GLY A 594 -6.40 4.02 -16.10
N HIS A 595 -5.58 3.04 -15.77
CA HIS A 595 -5.58 1.73 -16.40
C HIS A 595 -6.93 1.04 -16.21
N PHE A 596 -7.34 0.24 -17.20
CA PHE A 596 -8.43 -0.71 -17.05
C PHE A 596 -8.14 -2.03 -17.73
N SER A 597 -8.67 -3.12 -17.18
CA SER A 597 -8.63 -4.46 -17.76
C SER A 597 -10.05 -4.98 -17.98
N LEU A 598 -10.26 -5.71 -19.08
CA LEU A 598 -11.57 -6.25 -19.47
C LEU A 598 -11.46 -7.73 -19.82
N GLN A 599 -12.34 -8.52 -19.22
CA GLN A 599 -12.51 -9.93 -19.47
C GLN A 599 -13.98 -10.23 -19.77
N ARG A 600 -14.21 -11.22 -20.64
CA ARG A 600 -15.54 -11.74 -20.97
C ARG A 600 -15.46 -13.24 -21.19
N ASN A 601 -16.38 -14.02 -20.62
CA ASN A 601 -16.42 -15.48 -20.77
C ASN A 601 -15.05 -16.15 -20.46
N GLY A 602 -14.36 -15.71 -19.41
CA GLY A 602 -13.05 -16.24 -19.04
C GLY A 602 -11.91 -15.87 -20.00
N GLN A 603 -12.11 -14.94 -20.94
CA GLN A 603 -11.08 -14.50 -21.89
C GLN A 603 -10.79 -13.02 -21.75
N PHE A 604 -9.51 -12.65 -21.67
CA PHE A 604 -9.09 -11.25 -21.73
C PHE A 604 -9.36 -10.67 -23.11
N LEU A 605 -9.90 -9.45 -23.12
CA LEU A 605 -10.01 -8.60 -24.29
C LEU A 605 -8.92 -7.53 -24.28
N THR A 606 -8.60 -7.02 -23.10
CA THR A 606 -7.48 -6.11 -22.87
C THR A 606 -7.01 -6.21 -21.42
N ARG A 607 -5.71 -6.04 -21.20
CA ARG A 607 -5.06 -6.04 -19.88
C ARG A 607 -3.70 -5.36 -19.89
N GLU A 608 -3.13 -5.16 -18.72
CA GLU A 608 -1.76 -4.73 -18.46
C GLU A 608 -0.70 -5.78 -18.88
N ALA A 609 0.56 -5.37 -19.02
CA ALA A 609 1.69 -6.27 -19.23
C ALA A 609 2.34 -6.55 -17.88
N PRO A 610 1.97 -7.63 -17.17
CA PRO A 610 2.57 -7.93 -15.88
C PRO A 610 4.08 -8.15 -16.04
N GLY A 611 4.83 -7.64 -15.07
CA GLY A 611 6.28 -7.71 -15.05
C GLY A 611 6.87 -7.21 -13.74
N TYR A 612 8.16 -7.48 -13.52
CA TYR A 612 8.90 -6.93 -12.37
C TYR A 612 9.34 -5.48 -12.58
N LYS A 613 9.43 -5.04 -13.84
CA LYS A 613 9.86 -3.69 -14.21
C LYS A 613 8.95 -3.07 -15.27
N SER A 614 7.70 -3.51 -15.31
CA SER A 614 6.64 -2.83 -16.07
C SER A 614 6.44 -1.40 -15.56
N PHE A 615 6.82 -1.08 -14.33
CA PHE A 615 6.90 0.31 -13.86
C PHE A 615 7.99 1.13 -14.58
N GLU A 616 9.16 0.54 -14.88
CA GLU A 616 10.21 1.22 -15.66
C GLU A 616 9.79 1.44 -17.12
N CYS A 617 8.91 0.58 -17.64
CA CYS A 617 8.31 0.74 -18.97
C CYS A 617 7.27 1.89 -19.03
N GLY A 618 6.81 2.35 -17.87
CA GLY A 618 5.79 3.39 -17.71
C GLY A 618 4.45 3.05 -18.37
N ALA A 619 3.70 4.08 -18.74
CA ALA A 619 2.35 4.02 -19.33
C ALA A 619 2.23 3.11 -20.58
N GLN A 620 3.35 2.72 -21.21
CA GLN A 620 3.37 1.90 -22.43
C GLN A 620 2.81 0.48 -22.24
N THR A 621 2.77 -0.02 -21.00
CA THR A 621 2.27 -1.36 -20.66
C THR A 621 0.83 -1.35 -20.13
N TYR A 622 0.16 -0.20 -20.13
CA TYR A 622 -1.19 -0.02 -19.59
C TYR A 622 -2.16 0.58 -20.60
N ASN A 623 -3.44 0.21 -20.44
CA ASN A 623 -4.58 0.86 -21.09
C ASN A 623 -4.85 2.26 -20.52
N THR A 624 -3.98 3.21 -20.83
CA THR A 624 -4.10 4.57 -20.29
C THR A 624 -3.82 5.68 -21.32
N LEU A 625 -3.92 6.95 -20.88
CA LEU A 625 -3.45 8.11 -21.63
C LEU A 625 -1.99 8.32 -21.23
N SER A 626 -1.06 8.19 -22.16
CA SER A 626 0.32 8.60 -21.94
C SER A 626 0.51 10.03 -22.43
N ILE A 627 1.31 10.78 -21.69
CA ILE A 627 1.79 12.12 -22.07
C ILE A 627 3.27 11.95 -22.35
N GLU A 628 3.66 12.14 -23.61
CA GLU A 628 5.01 11.85 -24.08
C GLU A 628 5.90 13.08 -23.80
N ASN A 629 6.51 13.11 -22.60
CA ASN A 629 7.48 14.13 -22.21
C ASN A 629 8.91 13.70 -22.60
N ASP A 630 9.66 14.59 -23.26
CA ASP A 630 11.07 14.35 -23.58
C ASP A 630 11.91 14.47 -22.31
N THR A 631 12.74 13.47 -22.00
CA THR A 631 13.79 13.62 -20.98
C THR A 631 15.09 14.14 -21.62
N GLU A 632 15.93 14.86 -20.86
CA GLU A 632 17.24 15.35 -21.34
C GLU A 632 18.17 14.24 -21.88
N GLN A 633 17.90 12.98 -21.55
CA GLN A 633 18.68 11.82 -21.98
C GLN A 633 18.11 11.13 -23.23
N GLY A 634 17.01 11.62 -23.81
CA GLY A 634 16.41 11.08 -25.02
C GLY A 634 15.69 9.73 -24.84
N HIS A 635 15.47 9.31 -23.59
CA HIS A 635 14.57 8.22 -23.27
C HIS A 635 13.18 8.81 -23.02
N MET A 636 12.16 8.38 -23.78
CA MET A 636 10.77 8.70 -23.47
C MET A 636 10.41 7.94 -22.18
N LYS A 637 10.60 8.57 -21.03
CA LYS A 637 9.90 8.13 -19.82
C LYS A 637 8.51 8.69 -19.94
N THR A 638 7.52 7.84 -20.14
CA THR A 638 6.14 8.20 -19.87
C THR A 638 6.04 8.44 -18.37
N THR A 639 6.05 9.71 -17.95
CA THR A 639 5.98 10.15 -16.54
C THR A 639 4.62 9.75 -15.95
N GLY A 640 4.57 9.45 -14.64
CA GLY A 640 3.39 8.81 -14.05
C GLY A 640 3.54 8.14 -12.68
N MET A 641 4.62 8.36 -11.91
CA MET A 641 4.86 7.60 -10.67
C MET A 641 4.94 8.44 -9.40
N ASP A 642 5.47 9.66 -9.47
CA ASP A 642 5.95 10.34 -8.26
C ASP A 642 4.84 11.06 -7.51
N ALA A 643 3.71 11.30 -8.18
CA ALA A 643 2.62 12.09 -7.65
C ALA A 643 1.30 11.30 -7.56
N PRO A 644 0.48 11.63 -6.55
CA PRO A 644 -0.76 10.91 -6.30
C PRO A 644 -1.75 11.09 -7.46
N ALA A 645 -2.45 10.02 -7.77
CA ALA A 645 -3.65 10.04 -8.59
C ALA A 645 -4.80 9.39 -7.81
N SER A 646 -6.03 9.84 -8.06
CA SER A 646 -7.16 9.38 -7.25
C SER A 646 -8.48 9.30 -7.99
N LEU A 647 -9.32 8.35 -7.58
CA LEU A 647 -10.71 8.28 -8.01
C LEU A 647 -11.55 9.30 -7.22
N LEU A 648 -11.47 10.56 -7.64
CA LEU A 648 -12.11 11.68 -6.95
C LEU A 648 -13.64 11.57 -6.93
N ARG A 649 -14.24 10.93 -7.94
CA ARG A 649 -15.69 10.71 -8.01
C ARG A 649 -15.98 9.29 -8.43
N TRP A 650 -17.00 8.67 -7.85
CA TRP A 650 -17.42 7.33 -8.28
C TRP A 650 -18.89 7.06 -7.96
N ARG A 651 -19.50 6.14 -8.72
CA ARG A 651 -20.85 5.62 -8.48
C ARG A 651 -20.89 4.15 -8.85
N CYS A 652 -21.37 3.34 -7.91
CA CYS A 652 -21.56 1.89 -8.09
C CYS A 652 -23.04 1.56 -7.95
N SER A 653 -23.55 0.65 -8.77
CA SER A 653 -24.90 0.11 -8.66
C SER A 653 -24.96 -1.27 -9.27
N ASP A 654 -25.63 -2.21 -8.58
CA ASP A 654 -25.88 -3.57 -9.10
C ASP A 654 -27.20 -3.63 -9.90
N SER A 655 -28.13 -2.70 -9.65
CA SER A 655 -29.41 -2.64 -10.34
C SER A 655 -29.94 -1.19 -10.43
N PRO A 656 -29.85 -0.55 -11.61
CA PRO A 656 -29.21 -1.05 -12.84
C PRO A 656 -27.70 -1.22 -12.64
N LEU A 657 -27.08 -2.17 -13.33
CA LEU A 657 -25.65 -2.40 -13.27
C LEU A 657 -24.88 -1.19 -13.81
N LEU A 658 -24.00 -0.61 -13.00
CA LEU A 658 -23.19 0.55 -13.36
C LEU A 658 -21.92 0.60 -12.51
N ALA A 659 -20.79 0.76 -13.20
CA ALA A 659 -19.53 1.17 -12.60
C ALA A 659 -19.10 2.51 -13.22
N TYR A 660 -19.09 3.57 -12.42
CA TYR A 660 -18.60 4.89 -12.82
C TYR A 660 -17.49 5.33 -11.89
N ALA A 661 -16.41 5.86 -12.47
CA ALA A 661 -15.42 6.62 -11.74
C ALA A 661 -14.88 7.78 -12.58
N MET A 662 -14.36 8.79 -11.90
CA MET A 662 -13.56 9.85 -12.50
C MET A 662 -12.24 9.93 -11.75
N LEU A 663 -11.17 9.68 -12.50
CA LEU A 663 -9.78 9.85 -12.08
C LEU A 663 -9.37 11.33 -12.20
N GLN A 664 -8.70 11.83 -11.17
CA GLN A 664 -7.87 13.03 -11.23
C GLN A 664 -6.40 12.61 -11.11
N ALA A 665 -5.58 13.05 -12.06
CA ALA A 665 -4.16 12.72 -12.13
C ALA A 665 -3.33 13.94 -12.62
N ASP A 666 -3.63 15.11 -12.05
CA ASP A 666 -3.00 16.39 -12.42
C ASP A 666 -1.49 16.35 -12.22
N ASP A 667 -1.10 15.95 -11.01
CA ASP A 667 0.29 16.00 -10.58
C ASP A 667 1.10 14.82 -11.13
N ASN A 668 0.43 13.77 -11.63
CA ASN A 668 1.08 12.49 -11.95
C ASN A 668 2.09 12.59 -13.11
N TYR A 669 1.98 13.61 -13.95
CA TYR A 669 2.80 13.75 -15.16
C TYR A 669 3.85 14.87 -15.07
N ASP A 670 3.75 15.70 -14.03
CA ASP A 670 4.59 16.87 -13.78
C ASP A 670 5.66 16.54 -12.72
N ASP A 671 6.50 15.54 -13.02
CA ASP A 671 7.59 15.11 -12.13
C ASP A 671 8.51 16.29 -11.74
N ASN A 672 9.16 16.15 -10.58
CA ASN A 672 9.91 17.17 -9.87
C ASN A 672 10.69 18.17 -10.79
N PRO A 673 10.34 19.47 -10.77
CA PRO A 673 10.93 20.49 -11.65
C PRO A 673 12.43 20.74 -11.42
N ASP A 674 12.98 20.27 -10.28
CA ASP A 674 14.41 20.39 -9.97
C ASP A 674 15.25 19.23 -10.58
N SER A 675 14.62 18.12 -10.96
CA SER A 675 15.28 16.97 -11.59
C SER A 675 15.05 16.91 -13.10
N TRP A 676 13.87 17.32 -13.57
CA TRP A 676 13.46 17.27 -14.97
C TRP A 676 12.53 18.47 -15.24
N ASP A 677 12.76 19.22 -16.32
CA ASP A 677 11.79 20.25 -16.76
C ASP A 677 10.87 19.58 -17.80
N PRO A 678 9.65 19.13 -17.43
CA PRO A 678 8.76 18.48 -18.37
C PRO A 678 8.44 19.45 -19.51
N THR A 679 8.59 18.98 -20.75
CA THR A 679 8.29 19.76 -21.94
C THR A 679 6.81 20.12 -22.05
N LEU A 680 5.92 19.27 -21.53
CA LEU A 680 4.48 19.47 -21.46
C LEU A 680 4.05 19.41 -20.01
N ARG A 681 3.70 20.58 -19.47
CA ARG A 681 3.14 20.71 -18.11
C ARG A 681 1.64 20.48 -18.14
N VAL A 682 1.16 19.58 -17.30
CA VAL A 682 -0.25 19.24 -17.15
C VAL A 682 -0.92 20.23 -16.20
N ASN A 683 -1.84 21.02 -16.73
CA ASN A 683 -2.67 21.89 -15.90
C ASN A 683 -3.81 21.10 -15.24
N SER A 684 -4.42 20.20 -16.01
CA SER A 684 -5.42 19.29 -15.51
C SER A 684 -5.54 18.03 -16.37
N TYR A 685 -5.78 16.90 -15.72
CA TYR A 685 -6.15 15.65 -16.37
C TYR A 685 -7.28 14.96 -15.61
N ARG A 686 -8.39 14.72 -16.32
CA ARG A 686 -9.56 13.98 -15.83
C ARG A 686 -9.85 12.81 -16.76
N ARG A 687 -10.01 11.60 -16.21
CA ARG A 687 -10.54 10.46 -16.96
C ARG A 687 -11.86 10.00 -16.36
N HIS A 688 -12.93 10.09 -17.12
CA HIS A 688 -14.21 9.46 -16.76
C HIS A 688 -14.26 8.06 -17.35
N PHE A 689 -14.58 7.08 -16.51
CA PHE A 689 -14.77 5.69 -16.86
C PHE A 689 -16.23 5.31 -16.55
N VAL A 690 -16.96 4.82 -17.55
CA VAL A 690 -18.36 4.36 -17.40
C VAL A 690 -18.52 2.98 -18.00
N TRP A 691 -18.84 1.98 -17.18
CA TRP A 691 -19.07 0.62 -17.62
C TRP A 691 -20.47 0.13 -17.26
N VAL A 692 -21.13 -0.52 -18.23
CA VAL A 692 -22.45 -1.15 -18.11
C VAL A 692 -22.45 -2.44 -18.94
N GLY A 693 -22.12 -3.58 -18.32
CA GLY A 693 -22.16 -4.89 -18.99
C GLY A 693 -21.19 -5.01 -20.17
N ASP A 694 -21.69 -5.05 -21.40
CA ASP A 694 -20.87 -5.14 -22.62
C ASP A 694 -20.44 -3.76 -23.18
N TYR A 695 -20.72 -2.67 -22.46
CA TYR A 695 -20.53 -1.29 -22.91
C TYR A 695 -19.57 -0.53 -22.00
N LEU A 696 -18.59 0.15 -22.60
CA LEU A 696 -17.64 1.01 -21.89
C LEU A 696 -17.50 2.36 -22.63
N VAL A 697 -17.54 3.45 -21.86
CA VAL A 697 -17.25 4.82 -22.33
C VAL A 697 -16.09 5.36 -21.50
N VAL A 698 -15.07 5.89 -22.17
CA VAL A 698 -13.95 6.59 -21.56
C VAL A 698 -13.92 8.02 -22.12
N LEU A 699 -13.94 9.01 -21.25
CA LEU A 699 -13.72 10.41 -21.61
C LEU A 699 -12.48 10.93 -20.89
N ASP A 700 -11.42 11.16 -21.64
CA ASP A 700 -10.23 11.87 -21.18
C ASP A 700 -10.36 13.35 -21.47
N ARG A 701 -10.09 14.20 -20.47
CA ARG A 701 -9.93 15.65 -20.62
C ARG A 701 -8.54 16.01 -20.15
N LEU A 702 -7.70 16.44 -21.08
CA LEU A 702 -6.34 16.87 -20.82
C LEU A 702 -6.21 18.36 -21.16
N ARG A 703 -5.65 19.13 -20.25
CA ARG A 703 -5.29 20.54 -20.44
C ARG A 703 -3.82 20.70 -20.10
N THR A 704 -3.04 21.26 -21.02
CA THR A 704 -1.59 21.45 -20.87
C THR A 704 -1.21 22.92 -21.06
N ALA A 705 -0.02 23.31 -20.60
CA ALA A 705 0.51 24.65 -20.81
C ALA A 705 0.89 24.92 -22.27
N ASP A 706 1.36 23.88 -22.96
CA ASP A 706 1.81 23.91 -24.34
C ASP A 706 1.08 22.84 -25.16
N SER A 707 0.93 23.07 -26.46
CA SER A 707 0.40 22.05 -27.38
C SER A 707 1.38 20.88 -27.45
N GLY A 708 0.89 19.66 -27.23
CA GLY A 708 1.76 18.50 -27.10
C GLY A 708 1.18 17.20 -27.64
N TRP A 709 1.90 16.12 -27.39
CA TRP A 709 1.56 14.76 -27.80
C TRP A 709 1.04 13.97 -26.60
N CYS A 710 -0.22 13.55 -26.68
CA CYS A 710 -0.75 12.49 -25.82
C CYS A 710 -1.14 11.29 -26.69
N LEU A 711 -1.08 10.10 -26.13
CA LEU A 711 -1.49 8.86 -26.79
C LEU A 711 -2.49 8.12 -25.91
N TYR A 712 -3.69 7.88 -26.44
CA TYR A 712 -4.60 6.92 -25.83
C TYR A 712 -4.15 5.52 -26.24
N ARG A 713 -3.81 4.68 -25.26
CA ARG A 713 -3.27 3.33 -25.47
C ARG A 713 -4.33 2.28 -25.13
N LEU A 714 -4.45 1.28 -26.00
CA LEU A 714 -5.30 0.12 -25.78
C LEU A 714 -4.58 -1.15 -26.22
N ARG A 715 -4.17 -1.97 -25.25
CA ARG A 715 -3.50 -3.26 -25.44
C ARG A 715 -4.47 -4.33 -25.89
N SER A 716 -3.95 -5.34 -26.59
CA SER A 716 -4.73 -6.43 -27.14
C SER A 716 -3.97 -7.74 -27.18
N GLU A 717 -4.69 -8.85 -26.94
CA GLU A 717 -4.15 -10.21 -26.97
C GLU A 717 -3.67 -10.64 -28.36
N THR A 718 -4.32 -10.14 -29.41
CA THR A 718 -4.00 -10.43 -30.81
C THR A 718 -3.77 -9.14 -31.60
N GLU A 719 -3.15 -9.23 -32.77
CA GLU A 719 -2.98 -8.08 -33.68
C GLU A 719 -4.34 -7.41 -34.01
N PRO A 720 -4.56 -6.14 -33.63
CA PRO A 720 -5.78 -5.42 -33.94
C PRO A 720 -5.99 -5.24 -35.44
N GLN A 721 -7.24 -5.31 -35.89
CA GLN A 721 -7.64 -4.95 -37.25
C GLN A 721 -8.28 -3.57 -37.28
N LEU A 722 -7.83 -2.72 -38.20
CA LEU A 722 -8.45 -1.42 -38.45
C LEU A 722 -9.50 -1.52 -39.56
N ILE A 723 -10.76 -1.28 -39.21
CA ILE A 723 -11.88 -1.23 -40.16
C ILE A 723 -12.40 0.21 -40.19
N GLY A 724 -11.84 1.02 -41.07
CA GLY A 724 -12.09 2.47 -41.06
C GLY A 724 -11.45 3.12 -39.83
N ASP A 725 -12.28 3.76 -39.01
CA ASP A 725 -11.91 4.37 -37.71
C ASP A 725 -12.13 3.43 -36.52
N THR A 726 -12.50 2.18 -36.79
CA THR A 726 -12.86 1.20 -35.76
C THR A 726 -11.72 0.21 -35.56
N ILE A 727 -11.32 0.07 -34.31
CA ILE A 727 -10.31 -0.87 -33.85
C ILE A 727 -11.04 -2.16 -33.46
N ASN A 728 -10.66 -3.28 -34.07
CA ASN A 728 -11.25 -4.59 -33.83
C ASN A 728 -10.18 -5.52 -33.23
N GLN A 729 -10.39 -5.94 -31.99
CA GLN A 729 -9.50 -6.81 -31.24
C GLN A 729 -10.22 -8.10 -30.88
N THR A 730 -9.50 -9.22 -30.85
CA THR A 730 -10.04 -10.51 -30.41
C THR A 730 -9.30 -11.02 -29.20
N SER A 731 -9.97 -11.83 -28.38
CA SER A 731 -9.29 -12.61 -27.34
C SER A 731 -8.24 -13.55 -27.96
N ALA A 732 -7.32 -14.06 -27.13
CA ALA A 732 -6.26 -14.97 -27.57
C ALA A 732 -6.80 -16.21 -28.31
N ASP A 733 -7.96 -16.74 -27.90
CA ASP A 733 -8.63 -17.87 -28.55
C ASP A 733 -9.57 -17.49 -29.71
N GLY A 734 -9.74 -16.19 -29.96
CA GLY A 734 -10.63 -15.62 -30.98
C GLY A 734 -12.12 -15.73 -30.68
N SER A 735 -12.53 -16.21 -29.48
CA SER A 735 -13.94 -16.44 -29.14
C SER A 735 -14.69 -15.17 -28.72
N GLN A 736 -13.96 -14.17 -28.21
CA GLN A 736 -14.48 -12.88 -27.80
C GLN A 736 -13.93 -11.77 -28.70
N ARG A 737 -14.64 -10.64 -28.75
CA ARG A 737 -14.27 -9.48 -29.53
C ARG A 737 -14.54 -8.18 -28.80
N LEU A 738 -13.64 -7.22 -29.00
CA LEU A 738 -13.75 -5.83 -28.57
C LEU A 738 -13.72 -4.93 -29.81
N LEU A 739 -14.70 -4.04 -29.91
CA LEU A 739 -14.71 -2.94 -30.88
C LEU A 739 -14.46 -1.62 -30.13
N HIS A 740 -13.53 -0.81 -30.63
CA HIS A 740 -13.23 0.52 -30.08
C HIS A 740 -13.31 1.57 -31.18
N ARG A 741 -13.93 2.72 -30.86
CA ARG A 741 -13.98 3.91 -31.73
C ARG A 741 -13.80 5.16 -30.88
N THR A 742 -12.97 6.08 -31.34
CA THR A 742 -12.85 7.42 -30.76
C THR A 742 -13.75 8.38 -31.54
N LEU A 743 -14.74 8.96 -30.85
CA LEU A 743 -15.73 9.86 -31.43
C LEU A 743 -15.25 11.33 -31.42
N GLU A 744 -14.38 11.67 -30.47
CA GLU A 744 -13.82 13.00 -30.31
C GLU A 744 -12.37 12.89 -29.79
N PRO A 745 -11.43 13.73 -30.25
CA PRO A 745 -11.60 14.63 -31.39
C PRO A 745 -11.69 13.86 -32.71
N ALA A 746 -12.32 14.44 -33.72
CA ALA A 746 -12.32 13.86 -35.06
C ALA A 746 -10.90 13.90 -35.66
N GLY A 747 -10.59 12.95 -36.55
CA GLY A 747 -9.31 12.94 -37.28
C GLY A 747 -8.11 12.45 -36.46
N CYS A 748 -8.35 11.69 -35.39
CA CYS A 748 -7.29 10.98 -34.69
C CYS A 748 -6.53 10.04 -35.66
N GLN A 749 -5.21 9.94 -35.46
CA GLN A 749 -4.39 8.94 -36.12
C GLN A 749 -4.38 7.67 -35.27
N ILE A 750 -4.52 6.51 -35.92
CA ILE A 750 -4.53 5.21 -35.25
C ILE A 750 -3.36 4.40 -35.77
N SER A 751 -2.49 3.95 -34.87
CA SER A 751 -1.38 3.05 -35.17
C SER A 751 -1.53 1.72 -34.42
N VAL A 752 -1.09 0.64 -35.06
CA VAL A 752 -0.98 -0.69 -34.45
C VAL A 752 0.50 -0.96 -34.20
N VAL A 753 0.83 -1.33 -32.97
CA VAL A 753 2.20 -1.50 -32.50
C VAL A 753 2.41 -2.92 -31.97
N ASP A 754 3.46 -3.57 -32.45
CA ASP A 754 3.95 -4.86 -31.96
C ASP A 754 4.84 -4.62 -30.73
N GLU A 755 4.37 -5.02 -29.55
CA GLU A 755 5.09 -4.77 -28.31
C GLU A 755 6.37 -5.59 -28.19
N LYS A 756 6.54 -6.66 -28.96
CA LYS A 756 7.81 -7.40 -29.00
C LYS A 756 8.94 -6.54 -29.52
N GLN A 757 8.62 -5.60 -30.40
CA GLN A 757 9.57 -4.64 -30.94
C GLN A 757 9.73 -3.44 -30.02
N LEU A 758 8.61 -2.92 -29.49
CA LEU A 758 8.64 -1.79 -28.56
C LEU A 758 9.43 -2.10 -27.29
N LEU A 759 9.20 -3.29 -26.71
CA LEU A 759 9.78 -3.71 -25.44
C LEU A 759 11.00 -4.63 -25.63
N ALA A 760 11.62 -4.62 -26.82
CA ALA A 760 12.72 -5.51 -27.16
C ALA A 760 13.97 -5.30 -26.28
N GLU A 761 14.14 -4.11 -25.70
CA GLU A 761 15.28 -3.76 -24.86
C GLU A 761 15.18 -4.29 -23.43
N TYR A 762 13.97 -4.58 -22.94
CA TYR A 762 13.74 -5.13 -21.62
C TYR A 762 14.09 -6.62 -21.57
N TYR A 763 14.57 -7.09 -20.43
CA TYR A 763 14.84 -8.50 -20.20
C TYR A 763 13.55 -9.32 -20.03
N GLN A 764 13.62 -10.63 -20.26
CA GLN A 764 12.45 -11.53 -20.12
C GLN A 764 11.89 -11.59 -18.69
N TYR A 765 12.72 -11.37 -17.67
CA TYR A 765 12.26 -11.33 -16.28
C TYR A 765 11.62 -9.98 -15.91
N GLU A 766 11.85 -8.94 -16.72
CA GLU A 766 11.28 -7.60 -16.54
C GLU A 766 9.89 -7.53 -17.16
N VAL A 767 9.79 -7.92 -18.45
CA VAL A 767 8.53 -8.13 -19.16
C VAL A 767 8.64 -9.41 -19.98
N PRO A 768 7.93 -10.49 -19.61
CA PRO A 768 8.04 -11.77 -20.31
C PRO A 768 7.61 -11.70 -21.78
N ASP A 769 8.27 -12.46 -22.66
CA ASP A 769 7.98 -12.46 -24.11
C ASP A 769 6.52 -12.77 -24.46
N TYR A 770 5.84 -13.56 -23.62
CA TYR A 770 4.43 -13.91 -23.82
C TYR A 770 3.47 -12.78 -23.41
N GLN A 771 3.95 -11.81 -22.61
CA GLN A 771 3.23 -10.59 -22.24
C GLN A 771 3.48 -9.44 -23.22
N ARG A 772 4.48 -9.55 -24.09
CA ARG A 772 4.73 -8.59 -25.18
C ARG A 772 3.78 -8.88 -26.33
N LEU A 773 2.60 -8.28 -26.25
CA LEU A 773 1.48 -8.53 -27.14
C LEU A 773 1.39 -7.44 -28.22
N TRP A 774 0.22 -6.82 -28.34
CA TRP A 774 -0.04 -5.75 -29.28
C TRP A 774 -0.70 -4.59 -28.56
N GLN A 775 -0.56 -3.40 -29.12
CA GLN A 775 -1.32 -2.24 -28.69
C GLN A 775 -1.79 -1.42 -29.87
N THR A 776 -2.89 -0.72 -29.67
CA THR A 776 -3.33 0.37 -30.53
C THR A 776 -3.04 1.69 -29.84
N GLN A 777 -2.49 2.64 -30.58
CA GLN A 777 -2.26 4.00 -30.09
C GLN A 777 -3.14 4.96 -30.91
N VAL A 778 -3.95 5.74 -30.22
CA VAL A 778 -4.78 6.79 -30.81
C VAL A 778 -4.17 8.14 -30.48
N SER A 779 -3.64 8.80 -31.50
CA SER A 779 -3.03 10.13 -31.41
C SER A 779 -4.06 11.19 -31.85
N PRO A 780 -4.55 12.05 -30.94
CA PRO A 780 -5.38 13.17 -31.32
C PRO A 780 -4.56 14.23 -32.09
N PRO A 781 -5.22 15.16 -32.82
CA PRO A 781 -4.54 16.33 -33.34
C PRO A 781 -3.86 17.14 -32.22
N GLU A 782 -2.68 17.70 -32.48
CA GLU A 782 -1.94 18.52 -31.50
C GLU A 782 -2.79 19.68 -30.98
N SER A 783 -2.92 19.77 -29.67
CA SER A 783 -3.64 20.83 -28.96
C SER A 783 -3.17 20.91 -27.50
N ASP A 784 -3.36 22.06 -26.88
CA ASP A 784 -3.23 22.31 -25.44
C ASP A 784 -4.51 21.92 -24.66
N SER A 785 -5.57 21.55 -25.38
CA SER A 785 -6.87 21.16 -24.83
C SER A 785 -7.44 19.99 -25.63
N VAL A 786 -7.32 18.79 -25.07
CA VAL A 786 -7.73 17.55 -25.73
C VAL A 786 -8.84 16.89 -24.93
N ASP A 787 -9.96 16.61 -25.60
CA ASP A 787 -11.04 15.76 -25.09
C ASP A 787 -11.11 14.48 -25.93
N ILE A 788 -10.71 13.33 -25.37
CA ILE A 788 -10.79 12.03 -26.06
C ILE A 788 -12.02 11.28 -25.57
N LEU A 789 -13.07 11.20 -26.39
CA LEU A 789 -14.25 10.40 -26.13
C LEU A 789 -14.15 9.06 -26.86
N SER A 790 -13.78 8.02 -26.12
CA SER A 790 -13.63 6.64 -26.59
C SER A 790 -14.84 5.80 -26.19
N VAL A 791 -15.35 5.01 -27.14
CA VAL A 791 -16.40 4.03 -26.88
C VAL A 791 -15.97 2.63 -27.23
N ILE A 792 -16.32 1.69 -26.36
CA ILE A 792 -15.94 0.29 -26.43
C ILE A 792 -17.21 -0.57 -26.37
N ARG A 793 -17.28 -1.57 -27.26
CA ARG A 793 -18.29 -2.62 -27.25
C ARG A 793 -17.62 -3.98 -27.15
N MET A 794 -18.10 -4.81 -26.22
CA MET A 794 -17.66 -6.19 -26.08
C MET A 794 -18.72 -7.15 -26.61
N GLY A 795 -18.30 -8.34 -27.01
CA GLY A 795 -19.20 -9.38 -27.47
C GLY A 795 -18.45 -10.66 -27.81
N ASP A 796 -19.18 -11.63 -28.37
CA ASP A 796 -18.57 -12.81 -28.94
C ASP A 796 -17.90 -12.52 -30.30
N SER A 797 -17.26 -13.53 -30.87
CA SER A 797 -16.61 -13.48 -32.19
C SER A 797 -17.52 -13.07 -33.36
N SER A 798 -18.85 -13.08 -33.19
CA SER A 798 -19.82 -12.64 -34.21
C SER A 798 -20.06 -11.12 -34.20
N LEU A 799 -19.57 -10.39 -33.19
CA LEU A 799 -19.69 -8.94 -33.13
C LEU A 799 -18.96 -8.28 -34.30
N THR A 800 -19.66 -7.57 -35.20
CA THR A 800 -19.02 -6.93 -36.36
C THR A 800 -19.14 -5.42 -36.41
N ASP A 801 -20.05 -4.83 -35.63
CA ASP A 801 -20.33 -3.40 -35.64
C ASP A 801 -20.81 -2.93 -34.26
N PHE A 802 -20.83 -1.62 -34.04
CA PHE A 802 -21.52 -1.01 -32.90
C PHE A 802 -23.04 -1.15 -33.03
N ASP A 803 -23.77 -0.84 -31.97
CA ASP A 803 -25.23 -0.84 -32.06
C ASP A 803 -25.73 0.25 -33.00
N ALA A 804 -26.86 -0.01 -33.64
CA ALA A 804 -27.46 0.90 -34.62
C ALA A 804 -27.83 2.27 -34.02
N ASN A 805 -27.89 2.38 -32.69
CA ASN A 805 -28.15 3.63 -31.97
C ASN A 805 -26.89 4.37 -31.48
N LEU A 806 -25.70 3.99 -31.94
CA LEU A 806 -24.48 4.74 -31.61
C LEU A 806 -24.63 6.20 -32.03
N GLN A 807 -24.59 7.12 -31.06
CA GLN A 807 -24.77 8.56 -31.29
C GLN A 807 -23.75 9.36 -30.48
N HIS A 808 -23.01 10.26 -31.14
CA HIS A 808 -22.16 11.24 -30.47
C HIS A 808 -23.00 12.46 -30.06
N ILE A 809 -23.09 12.72 -28.76
CA ILE A 809 -23.70 13.93 -28.21
C ILE A 809 -22.58 14.96 -28.04
N SER A 810 -22.48 15.88 -29.00
CA SER A 810 -21.40 16.88 -29.06
C SER A 810 -21.96 18.25 -29.36
N ASP A 811 -21.93 19.13 -28.35
CA ASP A 811 -22.31 20.54 -28.48
C ASP A 811 -21.44 21.42 -27.57
N ALA A 812 -21.64 22.73 -27.60
CA ALA A 812 -20.80 23.67 -26.83
C ALA A 812 -20.78 23.41 -25.31
N ALA A 813 -21.77 22.70 -24.76
CA ALA A 813 -21.89 22.40 -23.33
C ALA A 813 -21.68 20.93 -22.98
N ASN A 814 -21.86 20.01 -23.95
CA ASN A 814 -21.91 18.58 -23.72
C ASN A 814 -20.86 17.81 -24.54
N ALA A 815 -20.21 16.86 -23.87
CA ALA A 815 -19.52 15.74 -24.48
C ALA A 815 -20.17 14.44 -23.96
N GLY A 816 -20.64 13.59 -24.86
CA GLY A 816 -21.38 12.40 -24.46
C GLY A 816 -21.66 11.44 -25.60
N VAL A 817 -22.24 10.30 -25.24
CA VAL A 817 -22.52 9.23 -26.20
C VAL A 817 -23.76 8.44 -25.80
N VAL A 818 -24.42 7.89 -26.81
CA VAL A 818 -25.45 6.86 -26.68
C VAL A 818 -24.92 5.59 -27.33
N GLN A 819 -24.98 4.46 -26.64
CA GLN A 819 -24.64 3.15 -27.20
C GLN A 819 -25.38 2.04 -26.45
N GLY A 820 -26.17 1.25 -27.18
CA GLY A 820 -26.98 0.18 -26.60
C GLY A 820 -27.91 0.74 -25.51
N PRO A 821 -27.87 0.21 -24.27
CA PRO A 821 -28.69 0.67 -23.17
C PRO A 821 -28.14 1.90 -22.44
N LEU A 822 -26.98 2.44 -22.83
CA LEU A 822 -26.29 3.52 -22.11
C LEU A 822 -26.39 4.86 -22.84
N CYS A 823 -26.71 5.93 -22.12
CA CYS A 823 -26.46 7.31 -22.48
C CYS A 823 -25.60 7.97 -21.39
N ALA A 824 -24.37 8.37 -21.73
CA ALA A 824 -23.45 9.04 -20.82
C ALA A 824 -23.16 10.46 -21.30
N VAL A 825 -23.40 11.47 -20.46
CA VAL A 825 -23.24 12.89 -20.83
C VAL A 825 -22.48 13.66 -19.75
N PHE A 826 -21.40 14.31 -20.15
CA PHE A 826 -20.52 15.11 -19.28
C PHE A 826 -20.51 16.57 -19.72
N ALA A 827 -19.97 17.44 -18.87
CA ALA A 827 -19.66 18.79 -19.30
C ALA A 827 -18.48 18.75 -20.26
N ARG A 828 -18.54 19.53 -21.35
CA ARG A 828 -17.40 19.65 -22.27
C ARG A 828 -16.17 20.19 -21.54
N GLU A 829 -16.34 21.27 -20.79
CA GLU A 829 -15.29 21.80 -19.92
C GLU A 829 -15.30 21.13 -18.54
N GLU A 830 -14.15 21.14 -17.85
CA GLU A 830 -13.95 20.62 -16.48
C GLU A 830 -14.64 21.45 -15.38
N MET A 831 -15.89 21.86 -15.62
CA MET A 831 -16.67 22.66 -14.70
C MET A 831 -17.96 21.94 -14.32
N LEU A 832 -18.24 21.94 -13.01
CA LEU A 832 -19.56 21.52 -12.53
C LEU A 832 -20.63 22.49 -13.03
N ARG A 833 -21.79 21.95 -13.40
CA ARG A 833 -22.91 22.73 -13.96
C ARG A 833 -24.21 22.54 -13.19
N SER A 834 -25.04 23.58 -13.20
CA SER A 834 -26.37 23.61 -12.57
C SER A 834 -27.49 23.08 -13.48
N GLY A 835 -27.16 22.61 -14.68
CA GLY A 835 -28.11 21.97 -15.59
C GLY A 835 -27.47 21.58 -16.91
N CYS A 836 -28.19 20.77 -17.69
CA CYS A 836 -27.84 20.45 -19.07
C CYS A 836 -29.10 20.06 -19.86
N SER A 837 -28.96 20.02 -21.18
CA SER A 837 -29.99 19.49 -22.07
C SER A 837 -29.32 18.75 -23.22
N TYR A 838 -29.93 17.66 -23.67
CA TYR A 838 -29.44 16.86 -24.80
C TYR A 838 -30.60 16.10 -25.46
N THR A 839 -30.34 15.54 -26.64
CA THR A 839 -31.29 14.69 -27.37
C THR A 839 -30.68 13.33 -27.67
N VAL A 840 -31.49 12.28 -27.52
CA VAL A 840 -31.15 10.94 -27.99
C VAL A 840 -32.06 10.60 -29.15
N ASP A 841 -31.48 10.33 -30.32
CA ASP A 841 -32.23 10.17 -31.57
C ASP A 841 -32.92 8.80 -31.67
N ALA A 842 -32.28 7.76 -31.13
CA ALA A 842 -32.75 6.38 -31.19
C ALA A 842 -32.58 5.67 -29.82
N PRO A 843 -33.34 6.07 -28.79
CA PRO A 843 -33.26 5.44 -27.48
C PRO A 843 -33.78 4.00 -27.52
N GLN A 844 -33.32 3.18 -26.57
CA GLN A 844 -33.84 1.85 -26.30
C GLN A 844 -34.74 1.91 -25.07
N ALA A 845 -35.75 1.04 -25.00
CA ALA A 845 -36.54 0.88 -23.78
C ALA A 845 -35.61 0.50 -22.60
N GLY A 846 -35.81 1.15 -21.44
CA GLY A 846 -34.94 0.99 -20.27
C GLY A 846 -33.57 1.65 -20.39
N MET A 847 -33.34 2.56 -21.35
CA MET A 847 -32.05 3.25 -21.51
C MET A 847 -31.65 3.99 -20.24
N LEU A 848 -30.44 3.71 -19.76
CA LEU A 848 -29.82 4.29 -18.59
C LEU A 848 -29.09 5.59 -18.95
N HIS A 849 -29.48 6.68 -18.33
CA HIS A 849 -28.86 8.00 -18.47
C HIS A 849 -27.97 8.27 -17.27
N LEU A 850 -26.66 8.34 -17.50
CA LEU A 850 -25.68 8.86 -16.54
C LEU A 850 -25.28 10.28 -16.98
N VAL A 851 -25.59 11.27 -16.14
CA VAL A 851 -25.23 12.66 -16.42
C VAL A 851 -24.27 13.16 -15.35
N GLY A 852 -23.02 13.40 -15.76
CA GLY A 852 -21.94 13.82 -14.89
C GLY A 852 -21.66 15.32 -14.92
N ASP A 853 -20.68 15.71 -14.10
CA ASP A 853 -20.23 17.08 -13.85
C ASP A 853 -21.36 18.01 -13.36
N LEU A 854 -22.27 17.51 -12.52
CA LEU A 854 -23.33 18.32 -11.93
C LEU A 854 -22.90 18.84 -10.55
N GLU A 855 -23.24 20.09 -10.25
CA GLU A 855 -23.11 20.60 -8.88
C GLU A 855 -23.92 19.75 -7.89
N PRO A 856 -23.51 19.59 -6.63
CA PRO A 856 -24.33 18.89 -5.64
C PRO A 856 -25.68 19.60 -5.45
N GLY A 857 -26.77 18.83 -5.38
CA GLY A 857 -28.12 19.37 -5.22
C GLY A 857 -29.24 18.46 -5.72
N SER A 858 -30.47 18.99 -5.73
CA SER A 858 -31.64 18.31 -6.31
C SER A 858 -31.91 18.83 -7.72
N TYR A 859 -32.17 17.93 -8.66
CA TYR A 859 -32.36 18.25 -10.07
C TYR A 859 -33.70 17.76 -10.56
N SER A 860 -34.48 18.66 -11.18
CA SER A 860 -35.67 18.29 -11.93
C SER A 860 -35.27 17.79 -13.31
N VAL A 861 -35.78 16.63 -13.71
CA VAL A 861 -35.57 16.05 -15.04
C VAL A 861 -36.88 16.06 -15.80
N THR A 862 -36.86 16.60 -17.02
CA THR A 862 -37.97 16.48 -17.96
C THR A 862 -37.54 15.72 -19.21
N VAL A 863 -38.38 14.79 -19.66
CA VAL A 863 -38.21 14.00 -20.89
C VAL A 863 -39.35 14.35 -21.83
N ASN A 864 -39.01 14.81 -23.04
CA ASN A 864 -39.99 15.28 -24.03
C ASN A 864 -40.95 16.36 -23.46
N GLY A 865 -40.41 17.22 -22.59
CA GLY A 865 -41.14 18.28 -21.88
C GLY A 865 -42.06 17.79 -20.75
N GLN A 866 -42.12 16.49 -20.49
CA GLN A 866 -42.87 15.92 -19.36
C GLN A 866 -41.95 15.70 -18.15
N PRO A 867 -42.38 16.00 -16.92
CA PRO A 867 -41.61 15.69 -15.72
C PRO A 867 -41.33 14.18 -15.61
N ALA A 868 -40.06 13.79 -15.55
CA ALA A 868 -39.63 12.41 -15.35
C ALA A 868 -39.32 12.11 -13.88
N GLY A 869 -38.83 13.12 -13.13
CA GLY A 869 -38.56 12.96 -11.70
C GLY A 869 -37.68 14.06 -11.13
N VAL A 870 -37.38 13.94 -9.84
CA VAL A 870 -36.39 14.75 -9.13
C VAL A 870 -35.30 13.81 -8.62
N TYR A 871 -34.05 14.11 -8.95
CA TYR A 871 -32.91 13.25 -8.67
C TYR A 871 -31.87 14.02 -7.84
N ALA A 872 -31.25 13.32 -6.89
CA ALA A 872 -30.16 13.88 -6.10
C ALA A 872 -28.83 13.68 -6.83
N CYS A 873 -28.04 14.76 -6.88
CA CYS A 873 -26.64 14.77 -7.26
C CYS A 873 -25.80 14.89 -5.99
N ASN A 874 -25.00 13.88 -5.68
CA ASN A 874 -24.17 13.86 -4.49
C ASN A 874 -22.80 14.50 -4.75
N SER A 875 -22.16 15.05 -3.73
CA SER A 875 -20.81 15.60 -3.87
C SER A 875 -19.74 14.54 -4.09
N SER A 876 -20.02 13.27 -3.79
CA SER A 876 -19.09 12.15 -3.97
C SER A 876 -19.03 11.65 -5.41
N ASP A 877 -20.04 11.92 -6.24
CA ASP A 877 -20.11 11.42 -7.62
C ASP A 877 -20.30 12.53 -8.66
N ASN A 878 -20.93 13.64 -8.28
CA ASN A 878 -21.37 14.71 -9.18
C ASN A 878 -22.18 14.19 -10.37
N THR A 879 -23.01 13.16 -10.14
CA THR A 879 -23.83 12.56 -11.19
C THR A 879 -25.30 12.44 -10.79
N ILE A 880 -26.18 12.42 -11.80
CA ILE A 880 -27.52 11.84 -11.66
C ILE A 880 -27.64 10.61 -12.55
N LEU A 881 -28.44 9.65 -12.10
CA LEU A 881 -28.70 8.39 -12.79
C LEU A 881 -30.22 8.18 -12.86
N PHE A 882 -30.75 7.94 -14.06
CA PHE A 882 -32.16 7.65 -14.29
C PHE A 882 -32.36 6.84 -15.57
N SER A 883 -33.55 6.29 -15.80
CA SER A 883 -33.87 5.54 -17.02
C SER A 883 -35.02 6.15 -17.82
N THR A 884 -35.06 5.85 -19.12
CA THR A 884 -36.17 6.18 -20.02
C THR A 884 -36.66 4.95 -20.77
N ASP A 885 -37.97 4.80 -20.91
CA ASP A 885 -38.59 3.68 -21.64
C ASP A 885 -39.11 4.06 -23.04
N ASP A 886 -38.89 5.30 -23.49
CA ASP A 886 -39.29 5.75 -24.81
C ASP A 886 -38.34 5.17 -25.88
N GLU A 887 -38.90 4.62 -26.95
CA GLU A 887 -38.16 4.12 -28.13
C GLU A 887 -38.13 5.15 -29.28
N SER A 888 -38.80 6.28 -29.11
CA SER A 888 -38.74 7.44 -30.02
C SER A 888 -37.77 8.48 -29.49
N ALA A 889 -37.29 9.39 -30.36
CA ALA A 889 -36.32 10.40 -29.98
C ALA A 889 -36.71 11.12 -28.67
N VAL A 890 -35.80 11.15 -27.69
CA VAL A 890 -36.02 11.78 -26.39
C VAL A 890 -35.22 13.07 -26.27
N SER A 891 -35.89 14.14 -25.83
CA SER A 891 -35.26 15.38 -25.40
C SER A 891 -35.23 15.43 -23.89
N VAL A 892 -34.03 15.49 -23.32
CA VAL A 892 -33.81 15.55 -21.88
C VAL A 892 -33.42 16.97 -21.49
N VAL A 893 -34.04 17.51 -20.45
CA VAL A 893 -33.64 18.77 -19.79
C VAL A 893 -33.51 18.53 -18.30
N ILE A 894 -32.38 18.96 -17.75
CA ILE A 894 -31.99 18.78 -16.35
C ILE A 894 -31.74 20.17 -15.76
N THR A 895 -32.40 20.47 -14.65
CA THR A 895 -32.32 21.80 -14.01
C THR A 895 -32.23 21.66 -12.50
N LYS A 896 -31.21 22.27 -11.89
CA LYS A 896 -31.05 22.35 -10.43
C LYS A 896 -32.22 23.14 -9.81
N GLN A 897 -32.78 22.62 -8.73
CA GLN A 897 -33.92 23.21 -8.01
C GLN A 897 -33.51 24.36 -7.09
#